data_AF-A0A0L1KZS0-F1
#
_entry.id   AF-A0A0L1KZS0-F1
#
_cell.length_a   1.000
_cell.length_b   1.000
_cell.length_c   1.000
_cell.angle_alpha   90.00
_cell.angle_beta   90.00
_cell.angle_gamma   90.00
#
_symmetry.space_group_name_H-M   'P 1'
#
loop_
_entity.id
_entity.type
_entity.pdbx_description
1 polymer ?
#
loop_
_entity_poly.entity_id
_entity_poly.type
_entity_poly.pdbx_seq_one_letter_code
_entity_poly.pdbx_strand_id
1 'polypeptide(L)'
;MLSPARLERCSQSPFDASGASFRKLRSTLMPPMPSGAPPETASPSSFSGAAMSPSHAPRTLPPHLSPYDPLGGAIHRDYTRTQHGYLQHSPRNMLDGGSLGTKHHLAPSNVDLTSVPVRTVHVAHMQAEISKLREASRHGLDPNEFTAGSRPDTTQKDFANLTPNTELWLKSRVQQGGKLVDTHFSSPVSKGYSSRESSIDPAVAVHRSSKDLHTYIQDSSNDAKNIMDRRSMHQLHGFRDKEEHEAAEQQKYVHQTFDGYAKKHADVGKAFFYVDQTNPAVPPANYQEATKALYGENQGNSGDKVPLMGADLSEHIIQKNDAMRRAECMKQEKERADEFGIGRQGPLVKDGGPDQRTFQRGKNDERYLTASSYYANAYKGGMFGGDPPHPSPYGRRRQLELQFSSEFDIDRRVYNIAQGEHDVYDRQHEWLGVPVKTQIEDRVRLRRGAFGERSIEFFKPFPTAKHLQLYSVGADVQGMPVLAQSRSRVSQEEWGLFLRYREHWYQRRNLAIRYNLEPTRSETISERNARREKLDNLCAATPFEDPYRSDIDLPSAASVRSWFGTSALPSPIKCPYRGHIDEPLLSIRHLRNKIIAEGQPHAQATHAFLKIPPFTPKYQIDPQTVKYLSAEQKERYEEYLCMETAKYHEKWKAILAQRKYISQLGCYAKLERPSASASTPKEDLRGRVSILLDNGKKTTIPKQFWESAPFEQDAPVPNQHLNWGIPNAQELPLCNLSNYTETQDTLWERRVYEGVEGWSYAAQHDAIQAGQVVMIMRSHCTEGQLTALQSPLVVGAWEKAIVTEYQSNDYYNPTTNLSLTAKALADGASVQVPLSRVLIWQKHWSFPGRCDSSTQETLRFSSGTRRFVDSADPKGAHQKGMSKPHFLDHLMVNAQPNVHPYQNVKQVTELDMWHRWDAIRPENYRRLTANDRKDYIVANYFHKFTPWDMICHQEDDQPLMFFDQHYICEQTGPSHFTNQNRFWTGKRRSVGCIRNSADEIRDYFRHVDGNVPWETAKRIQWSWENRVHNPLAMFHTPTLSPHRNKLTQLPLDMYEYDKKTGQVIGIKEGSPENQHV
;
A
#
# COMPACT_ATOMS: atom_id res chain seq x y z
N MET A 1 34.91 -1.23 31.80
CA MET A 1 35.34 -2.27 32.75
C MET A 1 34.45 -2.20 34.00
N LEU A 2 34.05 -3.37 34.51
CA LEU A 2 33.30 -3.67 35.75
C LEU A 2 31.76 -3.49 35.76
N SER A 3 31.11 -4.68 35.67
CA SER A 3 29.79 -5.20 36.09
C SER A 3 28.72 -4.31 36.77
N PRO A 4 27.46 -4.77 36.70
CA PRO A 4 26.83 -5.40 37.87
C PRO A 4 26.16 -6.75 37.50
N ALA A 5 26.42 -7.84 38.22
CA ALA A 5 25.77 -8.28 39.47
C ALA A 5 24.51 -9.13 39.23
N ARG A 6 24.65 -10.41 39.61
CA ARG A 6 23.64 -11.45 39.83
C ARG A 6 22.70 -11.11 40.98
N LEU A 7 21.50 -11.69 40.94
CA LEU A 7 20.69 -12.31 42.02
C LEU A 7 19.27 -12.49 41.42
N GLU A 8 18.49 -13.55 41.57
CA GLU A 8 18.59 -14.90 42.13
C GLU A 8 17.20 -15.51 41.86
N ARG A 9 17.07 -16.79 41.51
CA ARG A 9 15.96 -17.65 41.98
C ARG A 9 16.38 -19.13 41.88
N CYS A 10 16.61 -19.69 43.07
CA CYS A 10 16.68 -21.11 43.44
C CYS A 10 15.60 -21.96 42.73
N SER A 11 15.92 -23.08 42.06
CA SER A 11 16.18 -24.45 42.60
C SER A 11 15.01 -24.99 43.42
N GLN A 12 14.44 -26.17 43.18
CA GLN A 12 15.11 -27.48 43.28
C GLN A 12 14.41 -28.60 42.47
N SER A 13 15.23 -29.59 42.12
CA SER A 13 15.11 -30.82 41.33
C SER A 13 14.43 -31.99 42.10
N PRO A 14 14.62 -33.31 41.78
CA PRO A 14 15.11 -34.03 40.57
C PRO A 14 14.24 -35.26 40.17
N PHE A 15 14.49 -35.88 39.01
CA PHE A 15 14.73 -37.34 38.89
C PHE A 15 15.17 -37.72 37.47
N ASP A 16 16.21 -38.55 37.43
CA ASP A 16 16.93 -39.05 36.26
C ASP A 16 16.27 -40.26 35.58
N ALA A 17 16.72 -40.44 34.33
CA ALA A 17 16.99 -41.71 33.64
C ALA A 17 15.91 -42.37 32.76
N SER A 18 16.18 -42.27 31.46
CA SER A 18 16.23 -43.38 30.48
C SER A 18 14.93 -43.91 29.88
N GLY A 19 15.01 -44.24 28.58
CA GLY A 19 14.16 -45.27 27.97
C GLY A 19 13.35 -44.80 26.77
N ALA A 20 13.71 -45.32 25.60
CA ALA A 20 12.97 -45.19 24.36
C ALA A 20 11.51 -45.68 24.46
N SER A 21 10.60 -45.06 23.69
CA SER A 21 9.69 -45.73 22.72
C SER A 21 8.38 -44.98 22.49
N PHE A 22 8.03 -44.84 21.21
CA PHE A 22 6.69 -44.86 20.60
C PHE A 22 5.45 -44.93 21.52
N ARG A 23 4.53 -43.96 21.39
CA ARG A 23 3.15 -44.11 20.81
C ARG A 23 2.24 -42.91 21.11
N LYS A 24 1.36 -42.65 20.12
CA LYS A 24 0.04 -41.98 20.14
C LYS A 24 -0.63 -41.83 21.52
N LEU A 25 -1.33 -40.71 21.72
CA LEU A 25 -2.79 -40.59 21.98
C LEU A 25 -3.14 -39.11 22.30
N ARG A 26 -4.02 -38.48 21.50
CA ARG A 26 -5.47 -38.24 21.76
C ARG A 26 -5.77 -37.21 22.85
N SER A 27 -6.43 -36.15 22.39
CA SER A 27 -7.25 -35.19 23.13
C SER A 27 -8.28 -35.87 24.03
N THR A 28 -8.29 -35.52 25.31
CA THR A 28 -9.37 -35.84 26.26
C THR A 28 -10.18 -34.59 26.59
N LEU A 29 -11.48 -34.76 26.37
CA LEU A 29 -12.61 -33.97 26.82
C LEU A 29 -12.59 -33.74 28.34
N MET A 30 -13.15 -32.61 28.77
CA MET A 30 -13.65 -32.41 30.14
C MET A 30 -15.19 -32.62 30.17
N PRO A 31 -15.73 -33.05 31.32
CA PRO A 31 -16.97 -33.83 31.42
C PRO A 31 -18.23 -32.99 31.74
N PRO A 32 -19.44 -33.57 31.59
CA PRO A 32 -20.68 -32.95 32.04
C PRO A 32 -21.06 -33.38 33.47
N MET A 33 -21.80 -32.52 34.19
CA MET A 33 -22.44 -32.81 35.49
C MET A 33 -23.88 -32.27 35.49
N PRO A 34 -24.80 -32.83 36.32
CA PRO A 34 -26.10 -33.32 35.83
C PRO A 34 -27.36 -32.87 36.61
N SER A 35 -28.53 -33.23 36.05
CA SER A 35 -29.89 -33.34 36.65
C SER A 35 -30.62 -32.05 37.08
N GLY A 36 -31.95 -31.90 37.02
CA GLY A 36 -33.04 -32.77 36.58
C GLY A 36 -34.42 -32.16 36.94
N ALA A 37 -35.41 -32.40 36.06
CA ALA A 37 -36.88 -32.51 36.29
C ALA A 37 -37.74 -31.23 36.60
N PRO A 38 -39.10 -31.27 36.51
CA PRO A 38 -39.99 -30.70 35.45
C PRO A 38 -41.00 -29.65 36.06
N PRO A 39 -42.17 -29.21 35.49
CA PRO A 39 -42.96 -29.64 34.33
C PRO A 39 -43.70 -28.52 33.48
N GLU A 40 -44.55 -28.99 32.55
CA GLU A 40 -45.84 -28.44 32.06
C GLU A 40 -45.96 -27.28 31.03
N THR A 41 -46.34 -27.71 29.82
CA THR A 41 -47.43 -27.22 28.94
C THR A 41 -47.80 -25.74 28.87
N ALA A 42 -47.54 -25.11 27.71
CA ALA A 42 -48.59 -24.63 26.77
C ALA A 42 -47.96 -23.80 25.62
N SER A 43 -48.16 -24.28 24.39
CA SER A 43 -47.97 -23.58 23.10
C SER A 43 -48.81 -22.29 23.02
N PRO A 44 -48.50 -21.30 22.14
CA PRO A 44 -48.70 -21.49 20.70
C PRO A 44 -47.72 -20.83 19.71
N SER A 45 -47.81 -21.35 18.48
CA SER A 45 -47.43 -20.85 17.14
C SER A 45 -45.96 -20.74 16.73
N SER A 46 -45.44 -21.92 16.37
CA SER A 46 -44.32 -22.20 15.47
C SER A 46 -44.52 -21.66 14.04
N PHE A 47 -43.49 -21.00 13.50
CA PHE A 47 -43.27 -20.85 12.05
C PHE A 47 -42.84 -22.21 11.51
N SER A 48 -43.70 -22.85 10.72
CA SER A 48 -43.42 -24.13 10.08
C SER A 48 -42.29 -23.97 9.06
N GLY A 49 -41.17 -24.65 9.30
CA GLY A 49 -40.29 -25.05 8.21
C GLY A 49 -41.12 -25.89 7.25
N ALA A 50 -41.21 -25.45 6.00
CA ALA A 50 -41.81 -26.25 4.94
C ALA A 50 -40.99 -27.53 4.82
N ALA A 51 -41.53 -28.62 5.37
CA ALA A 51 -41.11 -29.96 5.05
C ALA A 51 -41.22 -30.11 3.53
N MET A 52 -40.09 -30.33 2.86
CA MET A 52 -40.11 -30.81 1.49
C MET A 52 -40.90 -32.12 1.47
N SER A 53 -41.91 -32.20 0.62
CA SER A 53 -42.58 -33.45 0.31
C SER A 53 -41.53 -34.48 -0.16
N PRO A 54 -41.39 -35.64 0.49
CA PRO A 54 -40.50 -36.71 0.02
C PRO A 54 -41.21 -37.49 -1.08
N SER A 55 -41.49 -36.87 -2.23
CA SER A 55 -42.22 -37.52 -3.34
C SER A 55 -41.31 -38.11 -4.43
N HIS A 56 -40.00 -37.79 -4.44
CA HIS A 56 -39.07 -38.26 -5.47
C HIS A 56 -38.06 -39.34 -5.03
N ALA A 57 -37.68 -39.39 -3.74
CA ALA A 57 -36.82 -40.44 -3.18
C ALA A 57 -37.33 -41.90 -3.41
N PRO A 58 -38.65 -42.20 -3.37
CA PRO A 58 -39.10 -43.58 -3.62
C PRO A 58 -39.03 -44.02 -5.09
N ARG A 59 -38.75 -43.10 -6.05
CA ARG A 59 -38.55 -43.45 -7.48
C ARG A 59 -37.10 -43.75 -7.86
N THR A 60 -36.11 -43.33 -7.06
CA THR A 60 -34.68 -43.61 -7.30
C THR A 60 -34.21 -44.91 -6.65
N LEU A 61 -34.87 -45.38 -5.58
CA LEU A 61 -34.63 -46.68 -4.93
C LEU A 61 -34.88 -47.94 -5.82
N PRO A 62 -35.93 -48.01 -6.66
CA PRO A 62 -36.24 -49.19 -7.48
C PRO A 62 -35.13 -49.62 -8.46
N PRO A 63 -34.44 -48.73 -9.21
CA PRO A 63 -33.35 -49.15 -10.10
C PRO A 63 -32.10 -49.64 -9.36
N HIS A 64 -31.87 -49.24 -8.10
CA HIS A 64 -30.76 -49.77 -7.28
C HIS A 64 -30.98 -51.20 -6.81
N LEU A 65 -32.23 -51.54 -6.57
CA LEU A 65 -32.67 -52.90 -6.26
C LEU A 65 -32.79 -53.77 -7.53
N SER A 66 -32.36 -53.30 -8.70
CA SER A 66 -32.32 -54.08 -9.94
C SER A 66 -30.87 -54.41 -10.32
N PRO A 67 -30.55 -55.63 -10.80
CA PRO A 67 -29.22 -55.95 -11.34
C PRO A 67 -29.02 -55.38 -12.75
N TYR A 68 -30.06 -54.81 -13.36
CA TYR A 68 -30.03 -54.28 -14.73
C TYR A 68 -29.57 -52.83 -14.79
N ASP A 69 -28.88 -52.46 -15.87
CA ASP A 69 -28.52 -51.06 -16.16
C ASP A 69 -29.81 -50.21 -16.23
N PRO A 70 -29.91 -49.10 -15.47
CA PRO A 70 -31.09 -48.23 -15.48
C PRO A 70 -31.41 -47.62 -16.85
N LEU A 71 -30.45 -47.58 -17.79
CA LEU A 71 -30.68 -47.18 -19.18
C LEU A 71 -30.66 -48.35 -20.17
N GLY A 72 -30.55 -49.59 -19.69
CA GLY A 72 -30.54 -50.79 -20.54
C GLY A 72 -29.42 -50.82 -21.59
N GLY A 73 -28.27 -50.18 -21.34
CA GLY A 73 -27.19 -50.09 -22.33
C GLY A 73 -27.35 -48.96 -23.36
N ALA A 74 -28.48 -48.25 -23.39
CA ALA A 74 -28.72 -47.20 -24.38
C ALA A 74 -27.78 -45.99 -24.21
N ILE A 75 -27.38 -45.39 -25.33
CA ILE A 75 -26.62 -44.13 -25.35
C ILE A 75 -27.63 -42.99 -25.21
N HIS A 76 -27.49 -42.19 -24.15
CA HIS A 76 -28.32 -41.01 -23.90
C HIS A 76 -27.47 -39.76 -23.87
N ARG A 77 -27.87 -38.70 -24.58
CA ARG A 77 -27.09 -37.47 -24.75
C ARG A 77 -26.76 -36.73 -23.44
N ASP A 78 -27.64 -36.85 -22.45
CA ASP A 78 -27.50 -36.20 -21.14
C ASP A 78 -26.82 -37.09 -20.09
N TYR A 79 -26.37 -38.30 -20.47
CA TYR A 79 -25.61 -39.20 -19.58
C TYR A 79 -24.28 -39.61 -20.23
N THR A 80 -23.20 -39.42 -19.49
CA THR A 80 -21.85 -39.82 -19.87
C THR A 80 -21.50 -41.13 -19.18
N ARG A 81 -20.88 -42.06 -19.94
CA ARG A 81 -20.30 -43.28 -19.36
C ARG A 81 -18.83 -42.98 -19.10
N THR A 82 -18.47 -42.87 -17.83
CA THR A 82 -17.08 -42.65 -17.42
C THR A 82 -16.18 -43.83 -17.81
N GLN A 83 -14.86 -43.64 -17.80
CA GLN A 83 -13.87 -44.66 -18.19
C GLN A 83 -13.97 -45.97 -17.39
N HIS A 84 -14.62 -45.95 -16.23
CA HIS A 84 -14.87 -47.13 -15.39
C HIS A 84 -16.23 -47.79 -15.66
N GLY A 85 -16.92 -47.42 -16.74
CA GLY A 85 -18.22 -47.97 -17.14
C GLY A 85 -19.42 -47.38 -16.38
N TYR A 86 -19.21 -46.38 -15.50
CA TYR A 86 -20.28 -45.80 -14.70
C TYR A 86 -21.06 -44.74 -15.46
N LEU A 87 -22.38 -44.81 -15.35
CA LEU A 87 -23.30 -43.78 -15.83
C LEU A 87 -23.25 -42.54 -14.91
N GLN A 88 -23.08 -41.36 -15.51
CA GLN A 88 -23.10 -40.08 -14.81
C GLN A 88 -24.01 -39.10 -15.57
N HIS A 89 -24.90 -38.41 -14.85
CA HIS A 89 -25.72 -37.35 -15.44
C HIS A 89 -24.84 -36.13 -15.79
N SER A 90 -24.91 -35.69 -17.03
CA SER A 90 -23.97 -34.75 -17.65
C SER A 90 -24.62 -33.90 -18.75
N PRO A 91 -25.66 -33.12 -18.43
CA PRO A 91 -26.36 -32.32 -19.42
C PRO A 91 -25.47 -31.18 -19.95
N ARG A 92 -25.83 -30.66 -21.13
CA ARG A 92 -25.21 -29.45 -21.68
C ARG A 92 -25.73 -28.21 -20.97
N ASN A 93 -24.82 -27.43 -20.40
CA ASN A 93 -25.12 -26.17 -19.76
C ASN A 93 -25.09 -25.03 -20.78
N MET A 94 -26.28 -24.60 -21.24
CA MET A 94 -26.40 -23.51 -22.22
C MET A 94 -26.00 -22.14 -21.66
N LEU A 95 -26.02 -21.95 -20.34
CA LEU A 95 -25.55 -20.71 -19.69
C LEU A 95 -24.03 -20.57 -19.75
N ASP A 96 -23.31 -21.65 -20.05
CA ASP A 96 -21.85 -21.74 -20.06
C ASP A 96 -21.36 -22.25 -21.43
N GLY A 97 -21.94 -21.70 -22.51
CA GLY A 97 -21.55 -21.99 -23.88
C GLY A 97 -21.76 -23.44 -24.31
N GLY A 98 -22.72 -24.16 -23.71
CA GLY A 98 -23.06 -25.52 -24.11
C GLY A 98 -22.07 -26.59 -23.64
N SER A 99 -21.20 -26.27 -22.66
CA SER A 99 -20.27 -27.22 -22.03
C SER A 99 -20.99 -28.30 -21.20
N LEU A 100 -20.40 -29.50 -21.09
CA LEU A 100 -20.97 -30.60 -20.33
C LEU A 100 -20.73 -30.42 -18.82
N GLY A 101 -21.75 -30.62 -17.99
CA GLY A 101 -21.70 -30.41 -16.54
C GLY A 101 -20.88 -31.44 -15.73
N THR A 102 -19.85 -32.08 -16.31
CA THR A 102 -19.08 -33.16 -15.68
C THR A 102 -17.61 -32.83 -15.48
N LYS A 103 -16.89 -33.68 -14.72
CA LYS A 103 -15.46 -33.51 -14.43
C LYS A 103 -14.66 -33.68 -15.73
N HIS A 104 -13.87 -32.68 -16.08
CA HIS A 104 -12.79 -32.83 -17.06
C HIS A 104 -11.50 -33.23 -16.33
N HIS A 105 -10.89 -34.34 -16.71
CA HIS A 105 -9.64 -34.80 -16.10
C HIS A 105 -8.45 -34.04 -16.72
N LEU A 106 -7.75 -33.22 -15.92
CA LEU A 106 -6.58 -32.45 -16.37
C LEU A 106 -5.30 -33.30 -16.49
N ALA A 107 -5.21 -34.42 -15.78
CA ALA A 107 -4.04 -35.29 -15.79
C ALA A 107 -4.46 -36.77 -15.77
N PRO A 108 -3.73 -37.66 -16.48
CA PRO A 108 -3.96 -39.11 -16.44
C PRO A 108 -3.71 -39.69 -15.04
N SER A 109 -2.93 -39.02 -14.20
CA SER A 109 -2.68 -39.39 -12.80
C SER A 109 -3.87 -39.13 -11.85
N ASN A 110 -4.90 -38.41 -12.31
CA ASN A 110 -6.18 -38.17 -11.63
C ASN A 110 -7.31 -39.04 -12.21
N VAL A 111 -6.99 -40.03 -13.04
CA VAL A 111 -7.90 -41.13 -13.31
C VAL A 111 -8.01 -41.90 -11.99
N ASP A 112 -9.22 -42.01 -11.46
CA ASP A 112 -9.55 -42.65 -10.17
C ASP A 112 -9.32 -44.19 -10.19
N LEU A 113 -8.19 -44.65 -10.76
CA LEU A 113 -7.72 -46.04 -10.77
C LEU A 113 -7.46 -46.58 -9.35
N THR A 114 -7.43 -45.71 -8.34
CA THR A 114 -6.84 -45.96 -7.03
C THR A 114 -7.79 -46.53 -5.97
N SER A 115 -9.02 -46.86 -6.35
CA SER A 115 -10.05 -47.31 -5.40
C SER A 115 -10.61 -48.71 -5.69
N VAL A 116 -10.22 -49.33 -6.81
CA VAL A 116 -10.82 -50.59 -7.29
C VAL A 116 -10.76 -51.74 -6.26
N PRO A 117 -9.64 -52.04 -5.56
CA PRO A 117 -9.61 -53.19 -4.65
C PRO A 117 -10.33 -52.96 -3.31
N VAL A 118 -10.33 -51.73 -2.78
CA VAL A 118 -11.09 -51.38 -1.57
C VAL A 118 -12.59 -51.32 -1.90
N ARG A 119 -12.92 -50.82 -3.10
CA ARG A 119 -14.29 -50.77 -3.59
C ARG A 119 -14.83 -52.17 -3.86
N THR A 120 -14.12 -53.08 -4.54
CA THR A 120 -14.61 -54.44 -4.89
C THR A 120 -15.05 -55.28 -3.68
N VAL A 121 -14.29 -55.26 -2.58
CA VAL A 121 -14.68 -55.92 -1.32
C VAL A 121 -15.96 -55.31 -0.75
N HIS A 122 -16.11 -53.99 -0.86
CA HIS A 122 -17.29 -53.27 -0.39
C HIS A 122 -18.52 -53.48 -1.30
N VAL A 123 -18.34 -53.57 -2.62
CA VAL A 123 -19.42 -53.90 -3.58
C VAL A 123 -20.04 -55.24 -3.26
N ALA A 124 -19.21 -56.25 -2.94
CA ALA A 124 -19.69 -57.58 -2.61
C ALA A 124 -20.60 -57.56 -1.38
N HIS A 125 -20.24 -56.77 -0.35
CA HIS A 125 -21.07 -56.58 0.84
C HIS A 125 -22.40 -55.87 0.52
N MET A 126 -22.36 -54.82 -0.31
CA MET A 126 -23.57 -54.12 -0.76
C MET A 126 -24.48 -54.99 -1.60
N GLN A 127 -23.92 -55.79 -2.52
CA GLN A 127 -24.69 -56.73 -3.33
C GLN A 127 -25.38 -57.78 -2.45
N ALA A 128 -24.75 -58.22 -1.36
CA ALA A 128 -25.35 -59.13 -0.39
C ALA A 128 -26.50 -58.47 0.39
N GLU A 129 -26.34 -57.24 0.88
CA GLU A 129 -27.43 -56.48 1.52
C GLU A 129 -28.59 -56.16 0.56
N ILE A 130 -28.28 -55.73 -0.66
CA ILE A 130 -29.28 -55.46 -1.71
C ILE A 130 -30.06 -56.74 -2.05
N SER A 131 -29.39 -57.90 -2.08
CA SER A 131 -30.06 -59.19 -2.29
C SER A 131 -31.04 -59.51 -1.16
N LYS A 132 -30.66 -59.28 0.10
CA LYS A 132 -31.56 -59.41 1.26
C LYS A 132 -32.75 -58.45 1.19
N LEU A 133 -32.54 -57.20 0.78
CA LEU A 133 -33.62 -56.22 0.61
C LEU A 133 -34.57 -56.57 -0.54
N ARG A 134 -34.05 -57.13 -1.65
CA ARG A 134 -34.86 -57.67 -2.75
C ARG A 134 -35.73 -58.84 -2.30
N GLU A 135 -35.17 -59.74 -1.49
CA GLU A 135 -35.89 -60.87 -0.93
C GLU A 135 -37.00 -60.41 0.02
N ALA A 136 -36.71 -59.48 0.94
CA ALA A 136 -37.71 -58.86 1.80
C ALA A 136 -38.83 -58.15 1.01
N SER A 137 -38.46 -57.47 -0.08
CA SER A 137 -39.40 -56.77 -0.98
C SER A 137 -40.32 -57.71 -1.77
N ARG A 138 -39.91 -58.96 -2.03
CA ARG A 138 -40.77 -60.00 -2.64
C ARG A 138 -41.84 -60.54 -1.69
N HIS A 139 -41.70 -60.31 -0.37
CA HIS A 139 -42.59 -60.85 0.66
C HIS A 139 -43.64 -59.86 1.20
N GLY A 140 -43.58 -58.56 0.85
CA GLY A 140 -44.63 -57.58 1.17
C GLY A 140 -45.71 -57.53 0.09
N LEU A 141 -46.96 -57.87 0.41
CA LEU A 141 -48.04 -58.08 -0.56
C LEU A 141 -49.01 -56.88 -0.74
N ASP A 142 -48.71 -55.71 -0.19
CA ASP A 142 -49.52 -54.49 -0.37
C ASP A 142 -48.69 -53.36 -1.02
N PRO A 143 -49.11 -52.72 -2.13
CA PRO A 143 -48.43 -51.58 -2.75
C PRO A 143 -48.17 -50.39 -1.80
N ASN A 144 -49.04 -50.22 -0.79
CA ASN A 144 -48.86 -49.20 0.24
C ASN A 144 -47.82 -49.63 1.29
N GLU A 145 -47.70 -50.93 1.59
CA GLU A 145 -46.62 -51.49 2.42
C GLU A 145 -45.29 -51.59 1.67
N PHE A 146 -45.29 -51.69 0.33
CA PHE A 146 -44.07 -51.63 -0.48
C PHE A 146 -43.48 -50.21 -0.48
N THR A 147 -44.33 -49.18 -0.57
CA THR A 147 -43.93 -47.77 -0.46
C THR A 147 -43.62 -47.34 0.98
N ALA A 148 -44.22 -47.99 1.99
CA ALA A 148 -43.89 -47.79 3.40
C ALA A 148 -42.66 -48.59 3.88
N GLY A 149 -42.48 -49.83 3.41
CA GLY A 149 -41.33 -50.70 3.70
C GLY A 149 -40.06 -50.29 2.95
N SER A 150 -40.19 -49.50 1.88
CA SER A 150 -39.09 -48.72 1.27
C SER A 150 -38.76 -47.42 2.02
N ARG A 151 -39.37 -47.17 3.19
CA ARG A 151 -38.97 -46.15 4.18
C ARG A 151 -38.30 -46.80 5.42
N PRO A 152 -37.08 -47.36 5.36
CA PRO A 152 -36.30 -47.56 6.58
C PRO A 152 -35.85 -46.18 7.10
N ASP A 153 -36.17 -45.86 8.35
CA ASP A 153 -35.95 -44.56 9.01
C ASP A 153 -34.47 -44.11 9.10
N THR A 154 -33.51 -44.96 8.75
CA THR A 154 -32.07 -44.67 8.85
C THR A 154 -31.34 -44.60 7.51
N THR A 155 -31.67 -45.44 6.52
CA THR A 155 -30.94 -45.46 5.23
C THR A 155 -31.45 -44.43 4.23
N GLN A 156 -32.69 -43.95 4.37
CA GLN A 156 -33.26 -42.96 3.44
C GLN A 156 -32.57 -41.58 3.57
N LYS A 157 -31.99 -41.28 4.74
CA LYS A 157 -31.20 -40.06 4.97
C LYS A 157 -29.93 -40.03 4.11
N ASP A 158 -29.25 -41.15 3.94
CA ASP A 158 -27.99 -41.19 3.18
C ASP A 158 -28.22 -41.10 1.66
N PHE A 159 -29.29 -41.72 1.13
CA PHE A 159 -29.60 -41.65 -0.30
C PHE A 159 -30.13 -40.27 -0.75
N ALA A 160 -30.85 -39.56 0.12
CA ALA A 160 -31.29 -38.19 -0.14
C ALA A 160 -30.12 -37.18 -0.12
N ASN A 161 -29.03 -37.49 0.60
CA ASN A 161 -27.84 -36.64 0.67
C ASN A 161 -26.92 -36.77 -0.57
N LEU A 162 -27.14 -37.77 -1.45
CA LEU A 162 -26.32 -38.00 -2.66
C LEU A 162 -26.59 -37.05 -3.82
N THR A 163 -27.70 -36.32 -3.75
CA THR A 163 -27.89 -35.17 -4.62
C THR A 163 -27.12 -34.01 -4.02
N PRO A 164 -26.06 -33.50 -4.67
CA PRO A 164 -25.40 -32.30 -4.18
C PRO A 164 -26.44 -31.19 -4.01
N ASN A 165 -26.40 -30.51 -2.87
CA ASN A 165 -27.28 -29.41 -2.49
C ASN A 165 -26.97 -28.16 -3.34
N THR A 166 -27.15 -28.32 -4.65
CA THR A 166 -26.89 -27.32 -5.69
C THR A 166 -27.85 -26.13 -5.60
N GLU A 167 -28.91 -26.21 -4.79
CA GLU A 167 -29.90 -25.16 -4.60
C GLU A 167 -29.30 -23.82 -4.18
N LEU A 168 -28.30 -23.79 -3.28
CA LEU A 168 -27.73 -22.51 -2.80
C LEU A 168 -26.77 -21.87 -3.82
N TRP A 169 -25.99 -22.69 -4.52
CA TRP A 169 -25.07 -22.23 -5.58
C TRP A 169 -25.83 -21.78 -6.83
N LEU A 170 -26.89 -22.50 -7.22
CA LEU A 170 -27.80 -22.07 -8.30
C LEU A 170 -28.62 -20.85 -7.90
N LYS A 171 -29.11 -20.74 -6.66
CA LYS A 171 -29.81 -19.51 -6.20
C LYS A 171 -28.93 -18.27 -6.29
N SER A 172 -27.61 -18.40 -6.03
CA SER A 172 -26.64 -17.30 -6.22
C SER A 172 -26.45 -16.91 -7.70
N ARG A 173 -26.65 -17.83 -8.65
CA ARG A 173 -26.44 -17.61 -10.09
C ARG A 173 -27.74 -17.27 -10.85
N VAL A 174 -28.86 -17.86 -10.43
CA VAL A 174 -30.23 -17.67 -10.96
C VAL A 174 -30.79 -16.30 -10.59
N GLN A 175 -30.37 -15.72 -9.45
CA GLN A 175 -30.67 -14.31 -9.15
C GLN A 175 -30.08 -13.32 -10.17
N GLN A 176 -29.10 -13.74 -10.99
CA GLN A 176 -28.48 -12.91 -12.03
C GLN A 176 -28.95 -13.23 -13.46
N GLY A 177 -29.85 -14.20 -13.65
CA GLY A 177 -30.35 -14.48 -15.00
C GLY A 177 -31.18 -15.74 -15.13
N GLY A 178 -32.47 -15.55 -15.34
CA GLY A 178 -33.35 -16.54 -15.98
C GLY A 178 -33.92 -17.62 -15.07
N LYS A 179 -35.23 -17.83 -15.20
CA LYS A 179 -35.98 -18.96 -14.62
C LYS A 179 -35.42 -20.28 -15.15
N LEU A 180 -34.50 -20.89 -14.43
CA LEU A 180 -34.22 -22.31 -14.58
C LEU A 180 -33.87 -22.91 -13.22
N VAL A 181 -34.61 -23.98 -12.90
CA VAL A 181 -34.31 -25.04 -11.92
C VAL A 181 -34.90 -24.89 -10.51
N ASP A 182 -36.05 -25.55 -10.34
CA ASP A 182 -36.29 -26.54 -9.26
C ASP A 182 -36.77 -27.90 -9.84
N THR A 183 -37.24 -27.94 -11.10
CA THR A 183 -37.94 -29.10 -11.69
C THR A 183 -37.08 -30.05 -12.54
N HIS A 184 -35.86 -29.67 -12.92
CA HIS A 184 -35.03 -30.44 -13.87
C HIS A 184 -33.99 -31.39 -13.24
N PHE A 185 -33.80 -31.37 -11.92
CA PHE A 185 -33.03 -32.41 -11.22
C PHE A 185 -33.84 -33.68 -10.95
N SER A 186 -34.99 -33.86 -11.61
CA SER A 186 -35.96 -34.94 -11.41
C SER A 186 -35.49 -36.33 -11.87
N SER A 187 -34.21 -36.52 -12.19
CA SER A 187 -33.62 -37.84 -12.47
C SER A 187 -32.14 -37.94 -12.11
N PRO A 188 -31.77 -37.87 -10.81
CA PRO A 188 -30.47 -38.36 -10.39
C PRO A 188 -30.54 -39.89 -10.42
N VAL A 189 -29.91 -40.51 -11.42
CA VAL A 189 -29.51 -41.92 -11.29
C VAL A 189 -28.38 -41.92 -10.27
N SER A 190 -28.73 -42.14 -9.01
CA SER A 190 -27.73 -42.30 -7.95
C SER A 190 -26.90 -43.56 -8.26
N LYS A 191 -25.75 -43.76 -7.61
CA LYS A 191 -24.95 -44.99 -7.76
C LYS A 191 -25.17 -45.83 -6.51
N GLY A 192 -25.19 -47.16 -6.64
CA GLY A 192 -25.08 -48.04 -5.47
C GLY A 192 -23.75 -47.86 -4.72
N TYR A 193 -22.75 -47.23 -5.34
CA TYR A 193 -21.42 -46.95 -4.77
C TYR A 193 -21.35 -45.62 -4.02
N SER A 194 -22.00 -44.57 -4.53
CA SER A 194 -21.92 -43.24 -3.91
C SER A 194 -22.65 -43.20 -2.57
N SER A 195 -23.72 -44.00 -2.42
CA SER A 195 -24.55 -44.07 -1.21
C SER A 195 -23.85 -44.51 0.06
N ARG A 196 -22.69 -45.17 -0.04
CA ARG A 196 -21.97 -45.71 1.11
C ARG A 196 -20.56 -45.15 1.27
N GLU A 197 -20.04 -44.38 0.31
CA GLU A 197 -18.81 -43.58 0.46
C GLU A 197 -18.89 -42.61 1.66
N SER A 198 -20.08 -42.15 2.02
CA SER A 198 -20.35 -41.36 3.24
C SER A 198 -20.14 -42.11 4.57
N SER A 199 -20.06 -43.45 4.54
CA SER A 199 -19.98 -44.30 5.74
C SER A 199 -18.66 -45.07 5.88
N ILE A 200 -17.71 -44.86 4.97
CA ILE A 200 -16.40 -45.53 4.96
C ILE A 200 -15.33 -44.57 5.49
N ASP A 201 -14.37 -45.08 6.28
CA ASP A 201 -13.20 -44.30 6.68
C ASP A 201 -12.42 -43.79 5.45
N PRO A 202 -12.03 -42.50 5.40
CA PRO A 202 -11.31 -41.96 4.26
C PRO A 202 -10.02 -42.74 4.02
N ALA A 203 -9.81 -43.20 2.79
CA ALA A 203 -8.60 -43.91 2.42
C ALA A 203 -7.37 -43.00 2.58
N VAL A 204 -6.48 -43.34 3.53
CA VAL A 204 -5.24 -42.58 3.82
C VAL A 204 -4.17 -42.81 2.74
N ALA A 205 -4.28 -43.89 1.96
CA ALA A 205 -3.30 -44.25 0.93
C ALA A 205 -3.82 -43.94 -0.49
N VAL A 206 -3.13 -43.05 -1.20
CA VAL A 206 -3.26 -42.95 -2.66
C VAL A 206 -2.52 -44.15 -3.25
N HIS A 207 -3.26 -45.16 -3.75
CA HIS A 207 -2.68 -46.38 -4.31
C HIS A 207 -2.01 -46.13 -5.68
N ARG A 208 -0.83 -45.50 -5.68
CA ARG A 208 0.12 -45.57 -6.80
C ARG A 208 1.03 -46.77 -6.59
N SER A 209 1.25 -47.58 -7.62
CA SER A 209 2.32 -48.58 -7.51
C SER A 209 3.67 -47.88 -7.33
N SER A 210 4.62 -48.51 -6.64
CA SER A 210 5.96 -47.92 -6.47
C SER A 210 6.63 -47.59 -7.82
N LYS A 211 6.31 -48.35 -8.88
CA LYS A 211 6.82 -48.11 -10.23
C LYS A 211 6.17 -46.88 -10.87
N ASP A 212 4.85 -46.73 -10.74
CA ASP A 212 4.13 -45.57 -11.29
C ASP A 212 4.46 -44.26 -10.55
N LEU A 213 4.76 -44.36 -9.25
CA LEU A 213 5.23 -43.21 -8.49
C LEU A 213 6.62 -42.78 -8.96
N HIS A 214 7.52 -43.74 -9.21
CA HIS A 214 8.86 -43.43 -9.71
C HIS A 214 8.82 -42.81 -11.11
N THR A 215 8.03 -43.35 -12.03
CA THR A 215 7.87 -42.77 -13.37
C THR A 215 7.29 -41.36 -13.28
N TYR A 216 6.28 -41.13 -12.44
CA TYR A 216 5.71 -39.80 -12.22
C TYR A 216 6.74 -38.79 -11.68
N ILE A 217 7.57 -39.19 -10.71
CA ILE A 217 8.63 -38.32 -10.16
C ILE A 217 9.66 -38.00 -11.24
N GLN A 218 10.05 -39.00 -12.04
CA GLN A 218 11.03 -38.83 -13.11
C GLN A 218 10.49 -37.91 -14.22
N ASP A 219 9.26 -38.12 -14.67
CA ASP A 219 8.61 -37.29 -15.69
C ASP A 219 8.44 -35.86 -15.18
N SER A 220 7.92 -35.68 -13.95
CA SER A 220 7.80 -34.35 -13.33
C SER A 220 9.15 -33.65 -13.16
N SER A 221 10.21 -34.39 -12.84
CA SER A 221 11.57 -33.84 -12.73
C SER A 221 12.11 -33.45 -14.10
N ASN A 222 11.86 -34.24 -15.14
CA ASN A 222 12.27 -33.94 -16.51
C ASN A 222 11.53 -32.72 -17.06
N ASP A 223 10.22 -32.62 -16.82
CA ASP A 223 9.41 -31.46 -17.20
C ASP A 223 9.87 -30.19 -16.49
N ALA A 224 10.09 -30.27 -15.17
CA ALA A 224 10.62 -29.14 -14.41
C ALA A 224 11.99 -28.69 -14.93
N LYS A 225 12.87 -29.65 -15.26
CA LYS A 225 14.17 -29.36 -15.86
C LYS A 225 14.02 -28.70 -17.23
N ASN A 226 13.17 -29.22 -18.12
CA ASN A 226 12.93 -28.63 -19.44
C ASN A 226 12.35 -27.21 -19.33
N ILE A 227 11.46 -26.94 -18.37
CA ILE A 227 10.93 -25.59 -18.10
C ILE A 227 12.05 -24.64 -17.66
N MET A 228 12.95 -25.10 -16.78
CA MET A 228 14.10 -24.31 -16.31
C MET A 228 15.11 -24.05 -17.42
N ASP A 229 15.42 -25.07 -18.23
CA ASP A 229 16.28 -24.97 -19.42
C ASP A 229 15.68 -23.96 -20.41
N ARG A 230 14.37 -24.04 -20.70
CA ARG A 230 13.65 -23.10 -21.57
C ARG A 230 13.72 -21.66 -21.04
N ARG A 231 13.47 -21.45 -19.75
CA ARG A 231 13.57 -20.12 -19.12
C ARG A 231 14.99 -19.56 -19.21
N SER A 232 15.98 -20.39 -18.91
CA SER A 232 17.40 -20.01 -18.97
C SER A 232 17.82 -19.64 -20.39
N MET A 233 17.35 -20.40 -21.40
CA MET A 233 17.59 -20.10 -22.80
C MET A 233 16.91 -18.79 -23.25
N HIS A 234 15.68 -18.53 -22.83
CA HIS A 234 15.00 -17.26 -23.11
C HIS A 234 15.75 -16.06 -22.51
N GLN A 235 16.33 -16.23 -21.31
CA GLN A 235 17.14 -15.21 -20.66
C GLN A 235 18.48 -15.02 -21.38
N LEU A 236 19.17 -16.11 -21.76
CA LEU A 236 20.45 -16.07 -22.49
C LEU A 236 20.31 -15.34 -23.84
N HIS A 237 19.20 -15.58 -24.57
CA HIS A 237 18.91 -14.88 -25.82
C HIS A 237 18.47 -13.43 -25.65
N GLY A 238 18.25 -12.96 -24.40
CA GLY A 238 17.80 -11.61 -24.09
C GLY A 238 16.32 -11.34 -24.43
N PHE A 239 15.49 -12.38 -24.56
CA PHE A 239 14.06 -12.18 -24.88
C PHE A 239 13.28 -11.56 -23.72
N ARG A 240 13.67 -11.83 -22.46
CA ARG A 240 13.06 -11.20 -21.29
C ARG A 240 13.35 -9.71 -21.23
N ASP A 241 14.60 -9.31 -21.39
CA ASP A 241 14.99 -7.90 -21.45
C ASP A 241 14.29 -7.17 -22.61
N LYS A 242 14.08 -7.86 -23.74
CA LYS A 242 13.31 -7.33 -24.88
C LYS A 242 11.83 -7.17 -24.55
N GLU A 243 11.22 -8.15 -23.88
CA GLU A 243 9.82 -8.10 -23.43
C GLU A 243 9.58 -6.93 -22.47
N GLU A 244 10.49 -6.71 -21.50
CA GLU A 244 10.45 -5.57 -20.59
C GLU A 244 10.60 -4.24 -21.33
N HIS A 245 11.50 -4.17 -22.31
CA HIS A 245 11.65 -2.99 -23.16
C HIS A 245 10.38 -2.72 -23.97
N GLU A 246 9.79 -3.73 -24.62
CA GLU A 246 8.56 -3.61 -25.39
C GLU A 246 7.37 -3.21 -24.51
N ALA A 247 7.28 -3.73 -23.29
CA ALA A 247 6.28 -3.30 -22.30
C ALA A 247 6.46 -1.82 -21.93
N ALA A 248 7.68 -1.35 -21.72
CA ALA A 248 7.97 0.07 -21.51
C ALA A 248 7.64 0.93 -22.75
N GLU A 249 7.79 0.42 -23.96
CA GLU A 249 7.35 1.11 -25.18
C GLU A 249 5.83 1.19 -25.29
N GLN A 250 5.10 0.14 -24.92
CA GLN A 250 3.64 0.14 -24.90
C GLN A 250 3.09 1.19 -23.91
N GLN A 251 3.80 1.46 -22.81
CA GLN A 251 3.42 2.51 -21.84
C GLN A 251 3.39 3.93 -22.45
N LYS A 252 4.02 4.17 -23.61
CA LYS A 252 3.92 5.44 -24.36
C LYS A 252 2.47 5.76 -24.76
N TYR A 253 1.62 4.75 -24.95
CA TYR A 253 0.25 4.90 -25.48
C TYR A 253 -0.85 4.75 -24.42
N VAL A 254 -0.55 4.15 -23.26
CA VAL A 254 -1.56 3.82 -22.24
C VAL A 254 -1.91 5.05 -21.40
N HIS A 255 -3.08 5.65 -21.54
CA HIS A 255 -3.50 6.77 -20.67
C HIS A 255 -3.68 6.37 -19.19
N GLN A 256 -3.61 7.34 -18.27
CA GLN A 256 -4.06 7.12 -16.89
C GLN A 256 -5.50 6.65 -16.90
N THR A 257 -5.77 5.51 -16.27
CA THR A 257 -7.14 5.07 -16.04
C THR A 257 -7.82 6.08 -15.12
N PHE A 258 -9.03 6.47 -15.47
CA PHE A 258 -9.85 7.31 -14.60
C PHE A 258 -10.66 6.40 -13.68
N ASP A 259 -10.26 6.35 -12.42
CA ASP A 259 -10.89 5.51 -11.40
C ASP A 259 -12.16 6.16 -10.80
N GLY A 260 -12.77 7.14 -11.50
CA GLY A 260 -13.92 7.90 -11.00
C GLY A 260 -13.58 8.95 -9.93
N TYR A 261 -14.51 9.88 -9.67
CA TYR A 261 -14.37 10.88 -8.61
C TYR A 261 -14.51 10.26 -7.21
N ALA A 262 -15.34 9.24 -7.07
CA ALA A 262 -15.47 8.50 -5.84
C ALA A 262 -14.76 7.14 -6.00
N LYS A 263 -13.44 7.11 -5.77
CA LYS A 263 -12.58 5.92 -5.96
C LYS A 263 -13.17 4.64 -5.33
N LYS A 264 -13.80 4.74 -4.16
CA LYS A 264 -14.45 3.61 -3.47
C LYS A 264 -15.72 3.11 -4.14
N HIS A 265 -16.41 3.97 -4.90
CA HIS A 265 -17.53 3.58 -5.75
C HIS A 265 -17.08 2.99 -7.10
N ALA A 266 -15.80 3.09 -7.46
CA ALA A 266 -15.28 2.46 -8.68
C ALA A 266 -15.18 0.94 -8.52
N ASP A 267 -14.96 0.44 -7.29
CA ASP A 267 -15.02 -0.98 -6.96
C ASP A 267 -16.44 -1.56 -7.12
N VAL A 268 -17.48 -0.71 -7.15
CA VAL A 268 -18.87 -1.09 -7.53
C VAL A 268 -18.93 -1.52 -9.00
N GLY A 269 -17.93 -1.19 -9.82
CA GLY A 269 -17.76 -1.77 -11.16
C GLY A 269 -17.62 -3.29 -11.14
N LYS A 270 -17.29 -3.87 -9.98
CA LYS A 270 -17.19 -5.31 -9.75
C LYS A 270 -18.32 -5.86 -8.87
N ALA A 271 -19.18 -5.04 -8.25
CA ALA A 271 -20.08 -5.50 -7.20
C ALA A 271 -21.37 -4.66 -7.00
N PHE A 272 -22.51 -5.28 -7.33
CA PHE A 272 -23.78 -5.28 -6.59
C PHE A 272 -24.50 -3.96 -6.27
N PHE A 273 -25.53 -3.65 -7.09
CA PHE A 273 -26.96 -3.59 -6.67
C PHE A 273 -27.88 -3.26 -7.86
N TYR A 274 -27.34 -2.67 -8.93
CA TYR A 274 -28.08 -2.43 -10.20
C TYR A 274 -27.22 -2.60 -11.46
N VAL A 275 -25.95 -2.99 -11.30
CA VAL A 275 -25.02 -3.24 -12.43
C VAL A 275 -24.49 -4.66 -12.31
N ASP A 276 -25.38 -5.63 -12.12
CA ASP A 276 -25.03 -7.00 -12.48
C ASP A 276 -24.97 -7.01 -14.01
N GLN A 277 -23.78 -6.78 -14.55
CA GLN A 277 -23.52 -7.09 -15.94
C GLN A 277 -23.65 -8.59 -16.06
N THR A 278 -24.66 -9.03 -16.80
CA THR A 278 -24.73 -10.44 -17.19
C THR A 278 -23.42 -10.79 -17.91
N ASN A 279 -22.89 -11.98 -17.64
CA ASN A 279 -21.74 -12.46 -18.39
C ASN A 279 -22.04 -12.35 -19.89
N PRO A 280 -21.04 -11.96 -20.72
CA PRO A 280 -21.25 -11.87 -22.15
C PRO A 280 -21.77 -13.22 -22.68
N ALA A 281 -22.83 -13.18 -23.50
CA ALA A 281 -23.46 -14.38 -24.01
C ALA A 281 -22.46 -15.19 -24.86
N VAL A 282 -22.08 -16.37 -24.39
CA VAL A 282 -21.18 -17.29 -25.10
C VAL A 282 -22.01 -18.17 -26.03
N PRO A 283 -21.76 -18.20 -27.35
CA PRO A 283 -22.49 -19.08 -28.26
C PRO A 283 -22.22 -20.56 -27.90
N PRO A 284 -23.25 -21.44 -27.94
CA PRO A 284 -23.07 -22.82 -27.54
C PRO A 284 -22.21 -23.60 -28.55
N ALA A 285 -21.15 -24.26 -28.07
CA ALA A 285 -20.32 -25.16 -28.87
C ALA A 285 -21.16 -26.33 -29.44
N ASN A 286 -20.72 -26.95 -30.53
CA ASN A 286 -21.44 -28.12 -31.06
C ASN A 286 -21.36 -29.31 -30.07
N TYR A 287 -22.37 -30.19 -30.04
CA TYR A 287 -22.38 -31.37 -29.16
C TYR A 287 -21.12 -32.23 -29.35
N GLN A 288 -20.68 -32.42 -30.60
CA GLN A 288 -19.47 -33.18 -30.91
C GLN A 288 -18.19 -32.55 -30.35
N GLU A 289 -18.12 -31.22 -30.33
CA GLU A 289 -16.98 -30.49 -29.77
C GLU A 289 -16.96 -30.61 -28.25
N ALA A 290 -18.13 -30.48 -27.62
CA ALA A 290 -18.28 -30.64 -26.17
C ALA A 290 -17.97 -32.07 -25.70
N THR A 291 -18.38 -33.11 -26.45
CA THR A 291 -18.03 -34.49 -26.12
C THR A 291 -16.57 -34.80 -26.39
N LYS A 292 -15.98 -34.29 -27.48
CA LYS A 292 -14.53 -34.41 -27.75
C LYS A 292 -13.69 -33.77 -26.64
N ALA A 293 -14.11 -32.62 -26.12
CA ALA A 293 -13.44 -31.95 -25.00
C ALA A 293 -13.51 -32.75 -23.68
N LEU A 294 -14.50 -33.64 -23.52
CA LEU A 294 -14.63 -34.49 -22.33
C LEU A 294 -13.85 -35.81 -22.46
N TYR A 295 -13.96 -36.47 -23.61
CA TYR A 295 -13.42 -37.83 -23.80
C TYR A 295 -12.03 -37.86 -24.44
N GLY A 296 -11.56 -36.76 -25.04
CA GLY A 296 -10.40 -36.77 -25.92
C GLY A 296 -10.67 -37.56 -27.21
N GLU A 297 -9.65 -37.67 -28.07
CA GLU A 297 -9.71 -38.60 -29.22
C GLU A 297 -9.55 -40.05 -28.73
N ASN A 298 -10.65 -40.69 -28.36
CA ASN A 298 -10.64 -42.12 -28.10
C ASN A 298 -10.58 -42.89 -29.42
N GLN A 299 -9.38 -43.32 -29.80
CA GLN A 299 -9.19 -44.29 -30.88
C GLN A 299 -9.46 -45.71 -30.36
N GLY A 300 -10.64 -46.25 -30.67
CA GLY A 300 -10.93 -47.65 -30.45
C GLY A 300 -10.42 -48.51 -31.63
N ASN A 301 -9.42 -49.34 -31.39
CA ASN A 301 -9.05 -50.44 -32.30
C ASN A 301 -10.05 -51.59 -32.10
N SER A 302 -11.05 -51.69 -32.96
CA SER A 302 -11.89 -52.89 -33.10
C SER A 302 -11.98 -53.35 -34.56
N GLY A 303 -10.90 -53.18 -35.32
CA GLY A 303 -10.78 -53.57 -36.72
C GLY A 303 -9.59 -54.48 -37.03
N ASP A 304 -8.94 -55.06 -36.01
CA ASP A 304 -7.80 -55.95 -36.24
C ASP A 304 -8.28 -57.30 -36.82
N LYS A 305 -7.63 -57.75 -37.89
CA LYS A 305 -8.08 -58.86 -38.76
C LYS A 305 -7.92 -60.26 -38.14
N VAL A 306 -7.30 -60.40 -36.95
CA VAL A 306 -7.07 -61.69 -36.27
C VAL A 306 -7.48 -61.56 -34.80
N PRO A 307 -8.52 -62.29 -34.33
CA PRO A 307 -8.89 -62.29 -32.92
C PRO A 307 -7.89 -63.13 -32.13
N LEU A 308 -7.03 -62.47 -31.35
CA LEU A 308 -6.17 -63.11 -30.35
C LEU A 308 -6.99 -63.36 -29.07
N MET A 309 -6.84 -64.52 -28.43
CA MET A 309 -7.53 -64.87 -27.18
C MET A 309 -6.55 -65.47 -26.15
N GLY A 310 -6.93 -65.44 -24.87
CA GLY A 310 -6.15 -66.07 -23.80
C GLY A 310 -4.77 -65.44 -23.60
N ALA A 311 -3.73 -66.27 -23.49
CA ALA A 311 -2.35 -65.83 -23.24
C ALA A 311 -1.79 -64.98 -24.40
N ASP A 312 -2.10 -65.33 -25.65
CA ASP A 312 -1.60 -64.61 -26.83
C ASP A 312 -2.12 -63.16 -26.88
N LEU A 313 -3.35 -62.93 -26.44
CA LEU A 313 -3.89 -61.58 -26.28
C LEU A 313 -3.15 -60.81 -25.19
N SER A 314 -2.83 -61.47 -24.08
CA SER A 314 -2.11 -60.84 -22.97
C SER A 314 -0.66 -60.49 -23.34
N GLU A 315 0.04 -61.37 -24.06
CA GLU A 315 1.37 -61.11 -24.59
C GLU A 315 1.35 -59.97 -25.61
N HIS A 316 0.37 -59.96 -26.53
CA HIS A 316 0.19 -58.87 -27.48
C HIS A 316 -0.08 -57.52 -26.78
N ILE A 317 -0.86 -57.49 -25.70
CA ILE A 317 -1.07 -56.28 -24.89
C ILE A 317 0.21 -55.83 -24.19
N ILE A 318 0.99 -56.75 -23.60
CA ILE A 318 2.28 -56.44 -22.96
C ILE A 318 3.26 -55.88 -23.99
N GLN A 319 3.43 -56.55 -25.13
CA GLN A 319 4.30 -56.10 -26.22
C GLN A 319 3.87 -54.74 -26.78
N LYS A 320 2.55 -54.53 -26.96
CA LYS A 320 2.01 -53.24 -27.42
C LYS A 320 2.29 -52.15 -26.39
N ASN A 321 2.07 -52.39 -25.10
CA ASN A 321 2.32 -51.42 -24.03
C ASN A 321 3.81 -51.07 -23.93
N ASP A 322 4.70 -52.06 -23.99
CA ASP A 322 6.14 -51.84 -23.96
C ASP A 322 6.63 -51.11 -25.22
N ALA A 323 6.08 -51.42 -26.39
CA ALA A 323 6.34 -50.70 -27.63
C ALA A 323 5.85 -49.25 -27.56
N MET A 324 4.65 -49.00 -27.01
CA MET A 324 4.13 -47.65 -26.80
C MET A 324 5.01 -46.83 -25.86
N ARG A 325 5.42 -47.39 -24.71
CA ARG A 325 6.32 -46.69 -23.77
C ARG A 325 7.67 -46.34 -24.41
N ARG A 326 8.26 -47.27 -25.18
CA ARG A 326 9.50 -46.98 -25.92
C ARG A 326 9.30 -45.91 -26.97
N ALA A 327 8.19 -45.96 -27.71
CA ALA A 327 7.85 -44.96 -28.72
C ALA A 327 7.63 -43.57 -28.10
N GLU A 328 6.95 -43.49 -26.96
CA GLU A 328 6.74 -42.25 -26.20
C GLU A 328 8.07 -41.68 -25.68
N CYS A 329 8.93 -42.53 -25.09
CA CYS A 329 10.26 -42.12 -24.63
C CYS A 329 11.11 -41.57 -25.78
N MET A 330 11.18 -42.29 -26.92
CA MET A 330 11.90 -41.84 -28.12
C MET A 330 11.31 -40.55 -28.70
N LYS A 331 9.98 -40.41 -28.66
CA LYS A 331 9.28 -39.21 -29.09
C LYS A 331 9.65 -38.01 -28.21
N GLN A 332 9.61 -38.16 -26.89
CA GLN A 332 10.00 -37.11 -25.94
C GLN A 332 11.48 -36.71 -26.10
N GLU A 333 12.39 -37.67 -26.30
CA GLU A 333 13.79 -37.38 -26.57
C GLU A 333 13.98 -36.59 -27.87
N LYS A 334 13.25 -36.97 -28.93
CA LYS A 334 13.29 -36.26 -30.20
C LYS A 334 12.69 -34.86 -30.09
N GLU A 335 11.54 -34.71 -29.43
CA GLU A 335 10.91 -33.41 -29.18
C GLU A 335 11.84 -32.50 -28.37
N ARG A 336 12.53 -33.04 -27.36
CA ARG A 336 13.53 -32.32 -26.59
C ARG A 336 14.74 -31.92 -27.44
N ALA A 337 15.20 -32.82 -28.31
CA ALA A 337 16.29 -32.54 -29.23
C ALA A 337 15.92 -31.44 -30.24
N ASP A 338 14.70 -31.47 -30.78
CA ASP A 338 14.18 -30.45 -31.68
C ASP A 338 13.97 -29.10 -30.96
N GLU A 339 13.48 -29.11 -29.72
CA GLU A 339 13.24 -27.90 -28.92
C GLU A 339 14.53 -27.16 -28.53
N PHE A 340 15.54 -27.91 -28.09
CA PHE A 340 16.80 -27.35 -27.58
C PHE A 340 17.96 -27.41 -28.59
N GLY A 341 17.75 -28.00 -29.77
CA GLY A 341 18.81 -28.23 -30.76
C GLY A 341 19.89 -29.17 -30.23
N ILE A 342 19.49 -30.25 -29.55
CA ILE A 342 20.42 -31.24 -28.99
C ILE A 342 20.88 -32.20 -30.08
N GLY A 343 22.19 -32.42 -30.16
CA GLY A 343 22.80 -33.23 -31.19
C GLY A 343 23.77 -32.44 -32.07
N ARG A 344 24.50 -33.18 -32.91
CA ARG A 344 25.53 -32.60 -33.79
C ARG A 344 24.92 -32.02 -35.07
N GLN A 345 25.49 -30.92 -35.55
CA GLN A 345 25.13 -30.33 -36.85
C GLN A 345 25.96 -30.99 -37.97
N GLY A 346 25.35 -31.89 -38.74
CA GLY A 346 25.98 -32.61 -39.85
C GLY A 346 26.80 -33.84 -39.44
N PRO A 347 27.64 -34.40 -40.35
CA PRO A 347 28.46 -35.58 -40.06
C PRO A 347 29.54 -35.28 -39.01
N LEU A 348 29.93 -36.29 -38.23
CA LEU A 348 30.96 -36.18 -37.17
C LEU A 348 32.35 -35.82 -37.73
N VAL A 349 32.66 -36.34 -38.92
CA VAL A 349 33.92 -36.08 -39.61
C VAL A 349 33.64 -35.06 -40.71
N LYS A 350 34.08 -33.83 -40.48
CA LYS A 350 34.14 -32.74 -41.46
C LYS A 350 35.57 -32.25 -41.54
N ASP A 351 35.96 -31.67 -42.67
CA ASP A 351 37.34 -31.23 -42.93
C ASP A 351 37.87 -30.21 -41.91
N GLY A 352 36.99 -29.42 -41.27
CA GLY A 352 37.37 -28.50 -40.19
C GLY A 352 36.96 -28.94 -38.78
N GLY A 353 36.76 -30.24 -38.57
CA GLY A 353 36.60 -30.87 -37.26
C GLY A 353 35.14 -31.08 -36.78
N PRO A 354 34.96 -31.91 -35.73
CA PRO A 354 33.64 -32.26 -35.19
C PRO A 354 32.92 -31.11 -34.48
N ASP A 355 33.64 -30.06 -34.10
CA ASP A 355 33.12 -28.91 -33.34
C ASP A 355 32.45 -27.83 -34.20
N GLN A 356 32.43 -28.00 -35.52
CA GLN A 356 31.79 -27.06 -36.43
C GLN A 356 30.28 -27.01 -36.18
N ARG A 357 29.82 -25.87 -35.67
CA ARG A 357 28.40 -25.55 -35.45
C ARG A 357 28.10 -24.13 -35.92
N THR A 358 26.89 -23.93 -36.40
CA THR A 358 26.33 -22.63 -36.78
C THR A 358 25.29 -22.20 -35.76
N PHE A 359 25.41 -20.96 -35.27
CA PHE A 359 24.46 -20.39 -34.33
C PHE A 359 23.57 -19.37 -35.02
N GLN A 360 22.25 -19.52 -34.87
CA GLN A 360 21.27 -18.58 -35.40
C GLN A 360 20.68 -17.77 -34.25
N ARG A 361 20.44 -16.47 -34.48
CA ARG A 361 19.88 -15.57 -33.46
C ARG A 361 18.50 -16.07 -33.01
N GLY A 362 18.33 -16.23 -31.70
CA GLY A 362 17.06 -16.64 -31.10
C GLY A 362 16.69 -18.11 -31.30
N LYS A 363 17.62 -18.95 -31.80
CA LYS A 363 17.43 -20.41 -31.88
C LYS A 363 18.25 -21.10 -30.80
N ASN A 364 17.66 -22.14 -30.21
CA ASN A 364 18.33 -22.97 -29.22
C ASN A 364 19.34 -23.91 -29.90
N ASP A 365 20.46 -24.17 -29.23
CA ASP A 365 21.46 -25.17 -29.62
C ASP A 365 22.06 -25.76 -28.33
N GLU A 366 22.44 -27.04 -28.37
CA GLU A 366 23.05 -27.71 -27.22
C GLU A 366 24.30 -27.00 -26.68
N ARG A 367 25.08 -26.30 -27.52
CA ARG A 367 26.26 -25.56 -27.03
C ARG A 367 25.84 -24.40 -26.11
N TYR A 368 24.71 -23.75 -26.36
CA TYR A 368 24.21 -22.70 -25.47
C TYR A 368 23.69 -23.26 -24.15
N LEU A 369 23.00 -24.40 -24.18
CA LEU A 369 22.49 -25.05 -22.98
C LEU A 369 23.63 -25.52 -22.07
N THR A 370 24.64 -26.15 -22.66
CA THR A 370 25.85 -26.60 -21.95
C THR A 370 26.69 -25.41 -21.46
N ALA A 371 26.84 -24.35 -22.25
CA ALA A 371 27.54 -23.14 -21.82
C ALA A 371 26.81 -22.41 -20.68
N SER A 372 25.48 -22.35 -20.71
CA SER A 372 24.66 -21.75 -19.66
C SER A 372 24.79 -22.50 -18.33
N SER A 373 24.67 -23.83 -18.37
CA SER A 373 24.88 -24.67 -17.18
C SER A 373 26.32 -24.61 -16.66
N TYR A 374 27.30 -24.53 -17.56
CA TYR A 374 28.70 -24.30 -17.20
C TYR A 374 28.89 -22.94 -16.52
N TYR A 375 28.37 -21.84 -17.09
CA TYR A 375 28.45 -20.51 -16.49
C TYR A 375 27.85 -20.46 -15.09
N ALA A 376 26.73 -21.16 -14.86
CA ALA A 376 26.08 -21.20 -13.56
C ALA A 376 26.87 -21.98 -12.49
N ASN A 377 27.60 -23.03 -12.89
CA ASN A 377 28.12 -24.05 -11.96
C ASN A 377 29.61 -24.38 -12.10
N ALA A 378 30.37 -23.67 -12.93
CA ALA A 378 31.80 -23.94 -13.13
C ALA A 378 32.55 -23.97 -11.79
N TYR A 379 33.24 -25.08 -11.54
CA TYR A 379 34.07 -25.32 -10.35
C TYR A 379 33.37 -25.19 -8.98
N LYS A 380 32.03 -25.22 -8.92
CA LYS A 380 31.32 -25.26 -7.63
C LYS A 380 31.46 -26.65 -7.00
N GLY A 381 32.12 -26.74 -5.84
CA GLY A 381 32.31 -27.99 -5.06
C GLY A 381 31.03 -28.59 -4.46
N GLY A 382 29.90 -27.89 -4.57
CA GLY A 382 28.56 -28.32 -4.17
C GLY A 382 27.71 -27.08 -3.86
N MET A 383 26.37 -27.18 -3.90
CA MET A 383 25.53 -26.10 -3.35
C MET A 383 25.80 -25.87 -1.84
N PHE A 384 26.32 -26.90 -1.15
CA PHE A 384 26.54 -26.93 0.30
C PHE A 384 27.85 -27.64 0.71
N GLY A 385 28.76 -27.93 -0.24
CA GLY A 385 29.94 -28.76 0.00
C GLY A 385 31.20 -27.96 0.32
N GLY A 386 31.63 -27.98 1.58
CA GLY A 386 33.01 -27.74 2.01
C GLY A 386 33.40 -26.30 2.33
N ASP A 387 33.12 -25.35 1.44
CA ASP A 387 33.44 -23.93 1.62
C ASP A 387 32.20 -23.07 1.28
N PRO A 388 31.89 -22.01 2.05
CA PRO A 388 30.70 -21.21 1.80
C PRO A 388 30.77 -20.60 0.39
N PRO A 389 29.82 -20.89 -0.52
CA PRO A 389 29.88 -20.45 -1.93
C PRO A 389 29.77 -18.93 -2.12
N HIS A 390 29.61 -18.17 -1.04
CA HIS A 390 29.70 -16.72 -1.06
C HIS A 390 30.56 -16.25 0.13
N PRO A 391 31.88 -15.98 -0.08
CA PRO A 391 32.67 -15.24 0.91
C PRO A 391 32.11 -13.82 1.13
N SER A 392 31.29 -13.33 0.19
CA SER A 392 30.60 -12.05 0.30
C SER A 392 29.32 -12.17 1.14
N PRO A 393 29.18 -11.36 2.22
CA PRO A 393 27.94 -11.30 3.00
C PRO A 393 26.74 -10.86 2.16
N TYR A 394 26.95 -10.09 1.08
CA TYR A 394 25.90 -9.63 0.18
C TYR A 394 25.35 -10.75 -0.72
N GLY A 395 26.19 -11.71 -1.13
CA GLY A 395 25.76 -12.87 -1.91
C GLY A 395 24.91 -13.83 -1.07
N ARG A 396 25.32 -14.06 0.19
CA ARG A 396 24.59 -14.91 1.14
C ARG A 396 23.18 -14.38 1.45
N ARG A 397 23.01 -13.06 1.59
CA ARG A 397 21.71 -12.42 1.86
C ARG A 397 20.72 -12.43 0.67
N ARG A 398 21.10 -12.93 -0.51
CA ARG A 398 20.18 -13.01 -1.67
C ARG A 398 19.34 -14.28 -1.73
N GLN A 399 19.71 -15.34 -1.01
CA GLN A 399 19.00 -16.61 -1.01
C GLN A 399 18.34 -16.85 0.34
N LEU A 400 17.00 -16.80 0.40
CA LEU A 400 16.20 -16.99 1.61
C LEU A 400 16.57 -18.29 2.36
N GLU A 401 16.74 -19.39 1.63
CA GLU A 401 17.04 -20.70 2.21
C GLU A 401 18.37 -20.76 2.98
N LEU A 402 19.34 -19.90 2.64
CA LEU A 402 20.63 -19.81 3.32
C LEU A 402 20.63 -18.90 4.57
N GLN A 403 19.50 -18.24 4.84
CA GLN A 403 19.35 -17.27 5.93
C GLN A 403 18.74 -17.88 7.19
N PHE A 404 17.98 -18.96 7.06
CA PHE A 404 17.37 -19.63 8.21
C PHE A 404 18.44 -20.35 9.00
N SER A 405 18.65 -19.91 10.25
CA SER A 405 19.69 -20.45 11.13
C SER A 405 19.12 -21.39 12.20
N SER A 406 17.82 -21.28 12.47
CA SER A 406 17.12 -22.01 13.53
C SER A 406 15.70 -22.42 13.11
N GLU A 407 15.14 -23.42 13.78
CA GLU A 407 13.74 -23.82 13.62
C GLU A 407 12.77 -22.69 14.02
N PHE A 408 13.16 -21.86 15.01
CA PHE A 408 12.40 -20.67 15.39
C PHE A 408 12.21 -19.68 14.23
N ASP A 409 13.24 -19.48 13.40
CA ASP A 409 13.17 -18.61 12.22
C ASP A 409 12.13 -19.12 11.22
N ILE A 410 12.07 -20.45 11.04
CA ILE A 410 11.13 -21.14 10.15
C ILE A 410 9.71 -21.04 10.72
N ASP A 411 9.52 -21.33 12.01
CA ASP A 411 8.22 -21.26 12.68
C ASP A 411 7.65 -19.83 12.64
N ARG A 412 8.50 -18.83 12.90
CA ARG A 412 8.12 -17.42 12.81
C ARG A 412 7.71 -17.04 11.39
N ARG A 413 8.44 -17.51 10.37
CA ARG A 413 8.08 -17.31 8.97
C ARG A 413 6.74 -17.95 8.63
N VAL A 414 6.54 -19.21 9.00
CA VAL A 414 5.27 -19.93 8.79
C VAL A 414 4.13 -19.19 9.48
N TYR A 415 4.35 -18.69 10.69
CA TYR A 415 3.38 -17.87 11.41
C TYR A 415 3.03 -16.58 10.65
N ASN A 416 4.03 -15.78 10.24
CA ASN A 416 3.80 -14.53 9.52
C ASN A 416 3.09 -14.75 8.17
N ILE A 417 3.53 -15.76 7.40
CA ILE A 417 2.90 -16.13 6.13
C ILE A 417 1.45 -16.58 6.37
N ALA A 418 1.18 -17.33 7.44
CA ALA A 418 -0.17 -17.74 7.79
C ALA A 418 -1.09 -16.55 8.19
N GLN A 419 -0.52 -15.48 8.76
CA GLN A 419 -1.24 -14.22 9.02
C GLN A 419 -1.38 -13.34 7.77
N GLY A 420 -0.67 -13.65 6.67
CA GLY A 420 -0.59 -12.80 5.48
C GLY A 420 0.30 -11.57 5.65
N GLU A 421 1.17 -11.56 6.66
CA GLU A 421 2.17 -10.52 6.87
C GLU A 421 3.43 -10.78 6.03
N HIS A 422 4.21 -9.72 5.79
CA HIS A 422 5.49 -9.85 5.10
C HIS A 422 6.50 -10.68 5.91
N ASP A 423 7.27 -11.51 5.21
CA ASP A 423 8.38 -12.23 5.81
C ASP A 423 9.46 -11.24 6.29
N VAL A 424 10.02 -11.48 7.47
CA VAL A 424 11.10 -10.66 8.02
C VAL A 424 12.39 -10.89 7.25
N TYR A 425 12.61 -12.09 6.71
CA TYR A 425 13.82 -12.45 5.98
C TYR A 425 13.86 -11.84 4.57
N ASP A 426 12.70 -11.54 3.97
CA ASP A 426 12.63 -10.75 2.74
C ASP A 426 13.27 -9.36 2.91
N ARG A 427 13.28 -8.82 4.14
CA ARG A 427 13.90 -7.51 4.43
C ARG A 427 15.43 -7.54 4.49
N GLN A 428 16.07 -8.71 4.52
CA GLN A 428 17.54 -8.78 4.46
C GLN A 428 18.11 -8.27 3.13
N HIS A 429 17.29 -8.31 2.07
CA HIS A 429 17.53 -7.64 0.82
C HIS A 429 16.62 -6.41 0.73
N GLU A 430 17.17 -5.24 1.04
CA GLU A 430 16.43 -3.98 0.98
C GLU A 430 16.10 -3.61 -0.47
N TRP A 431 14.88 -3.91 -0.90
CA TRP A 431 14.36 -3.48 -2.20
C TRP A 431 13.61 -2.15 -2.04
N LEU A 432 14.28 -1.03 -2.36
CA LEU A 432 13.70 0.32 -2.27
C LEU A 432 12.68 0.64 -3.39
N GLY A 433 12.61 -0.21 -4.42
CA GLY A 433 11.79 0.01 -5.60
C GLY A 433 12.19 1.26 -6.40
N VAL A 434 11.31 1.68 -7.32
CA VAL A 434 11.48 2.93 -8.08
C VAL A 434 10.69 4.04 -7.38
N PRO A 435 11.32 5.15 -6.95
CA PRO A 435 10.63 6.26 -6.30
C PRO A 435 9.48 6.82 -7.15
N VAL A 436 8.38 7.22 -6.51
CA VAL A 436 7.19 7.76 -7.20
C VAL A 436 7.54 8.95 -8.12
N LYS A 437 8.47 9.82 -7.70
CA LYS A 437 8.94 10.95 -8.52
C LYS A 437 9.58 10.48 -9.84
N THR A 438 10.31 9.37 -9.82
CA THR A 438 10.91 8.75 -11.01
C THR A 438 9.86 8.15 -11.91
N GLN A 439 8.88 7.43 -11.35
CA GLN A 439 7.76 6.91 -12.13
C GLN A 439 6.95 8.02 -12.82
N ILE A 440 6.71 9.14 -12.14
CA ILE A 440 6.01 10.31 -12.71
C ILE A 440 6.84 10.94 -13.83
N GLU A 441 8.14 11.14 -13.61
CA GLU A 441 9.03 11.76 -14.60
C GLU A 441 9.16 10.89 -15.86
N ASP A 442 9.39 9.58 -15.69
CA ASP A 442 9.50 8.64 -16.81
C ASP A 442 8.19 8.60 -17.61
N ARG A 443 7.03 8.63 -16.93
CA ARG A 443 5.72 8.74 -17.57
C ARG A 443 5.55 10.05 -18.37
N VAL A 444 5.90 11.19 -17.77
CA VAL A 444 5.81 12.51 -18.43
C VAL A 444 6.73 12.57 -19.65
N ARG A 445 7.94 12.03 -19.53
CA ARG A 445 8.93 11.99 -20.60
C ARG A 445 8.53 11.04 -21.73
N LEU A 446 8.09 9.82 -21.43
CA LEU A 446 7.63 8.85 -22.43
C LEU A 446 6.49 9.41 -23.30
N ARG A 447 5.70 10.34 -22.73
CA ARG A 447 4.55 10.97 -23.37
C ARG A 447 4.77 12.43 -23.77
N ARG A 448 6.02 12.88 -23.78
CA ARG A 448 6.41 14.22 -24.26
C ARG A 448 5.58 15.33 -23.62
N GLY A 449 5.58 15.39 -22.28
CA GLY A 449 4.88 16.40 -21.50
C GLY A 449 3.53 15.95 -20.94
N ALA A 450 3.03 14.78 -21.38
CA ALA A 450 1.79 14.15 -20.91
C ALA A 450 0.59 15.12 -20.90
N PHE A 451 0.43 15.89 -21.98
CA PHE A 451 -0.56 16.97 -22.03
C PHE A 451 -1.96 16.51 -21.63
N GLY A 452 -2.43 15.34 -22.08
CA GLY A 452 -3.75 14.80 -21.74
C GLY A 452 -3.99 14.49 -20.25
N GLU A 453 -2.95 14.48 -19.42
CA GLU A 453 -3.00 14.17 -17.99
C GLU A 453 -2.78 15.41 -17.11
N ARG A 454 -2.45 16.56 -17.72
CA ARG A 454 -2.29 17.83 -17.02
C ARG A 454 -3.63 18.56 -16.90
N SER A 455 -3.75 19.40 -15.88
CA SER A 455 -4.90 20.30 -15.73
C SER A 455 -4.97 21.34 -16.85
N ILE A 456 -6.16 21.88 -17.14
CA ILE A 456 -6.27 22.95 -18.15
C ILE A 456 -5.54 24.23 -17.72
N GLU A 457 -5.50 24.50 -16.41
CA GLU A 457 -4.80 25.62 -15.79
C GLU A 457 -3.28 25.55 -16.00
N PHE A 458 -2.71 24.37 -16.26
CA PHE A 458 -1.29 24.22 -16.62
C PHE A 458 -0.92 25.03 -17.86
N PHE A 459 -1.86 25.14 -18.80
CA PHE A 459 -1.65 25.79 -20.10
C PHE A 459 -1.96 27.29 -20.08
N LYS A 460 -2.38 27.82 -18.93
CA LYS A 460 -2.59 29.26 -18.74
C LYS A 460 -1.32 29.93 -18.23
N PRO A 461 -1.17 31.26 -18.39
CA PRO A 461 0.01 31.98 -17.92
C PRO A 461 0.24 31.80 -16.42
N PHE A 462 1.48 31.49 -16.04
CA PHE A 462 1.96 31.35 -14.66
C PHE A 462 1.17 30.33 -13.83
N PRO A 463 1.19 29.03 -14.22
CA PRO A 463 0.52 27.99 -13.45
C PRO A 463 1.16 27.87 -12.06
N THR A 464 0.32 27.76 -11.03
CA THR A 464 0.78 27.53 -9.66
C THR A 464 1.36 26.11 -9.52
N ALA A 465 2.11 25.87 -8.43
CA ALA A 465 2.74 24.57 -8.17
C ALA A 465 1.74 23.38 -8.20
N LYS A 466 0.48 23.63 -7.85
CA LYS A 466 -0.63 22.66 -7.97
C LYS A 466 -0.87 22.23 -9.42
N HIS A 467 -0.92 23.20 -10.34
CA HIS A 467 -1.25 22.95 -11.74
C HIS A 467 -0.09 22.34 -12.53
N LEU A 468 1.13 22.37 -11.99
CA LEU A 468 2.29 21.67 -12.53
C LEU A 468 2.24 20.14 -12.32
N GLN A 469 1.40 19.66 -11.42
CA GLN A 469 1.26 18.23 -11.12
C GLN A 469 0.39 17.51 -12.16
N LEU A 470 0.52 16.18 -12.22
CA LEU A 470 -0.41 15.35 -12.98
C LEU A 470 -1.78 15.30 -12.29
N TYR A 471 -2.81 15.03 -13.08
CA TYR A 471 -4.16 14.87 -12.58
C TYR A 471 -4.23 13.78 -11.50
N SER A 472 -4.75 14.14 -10.34
CA SER A 472 -5.08 13.21 -9.28
C SER A 472 -6.41 13.60 -8.64
N VAL A 473 -7.17 12.58 -8.25
CA VAL A 473 -8.42 12.75 -7.50
C VAL A 473 -8.08 12.76 -6.02
N GLY A 474 -8.32 13.90 -5.38
CA GLY A 474 -8.16 14.15 -3.96
C GLY A 474 -9.31 13.59 -3.12
N ALA A 475 -9.26 13.83 -1.80
CA ALA A 475 -10.30 13.40 -0.88
C ALA A 475 -11.49 14.38 -0.77
N ASP A 476 -11.35 15.58 -1.34
CA ASP A 476 -12.35 16.67 -1.28
C ASP A 476 -13.65 16.35 -2.04
N VAL A 477 -13.60 15.44 -3.02
CA VAL A 477 -14.77 14.95 -3.77
C VAL A 477 -15.53 13.84 -3.04
N GLN A 478 -14.97 13.28 -1.96
CA GLN A 478 -15.65 12.24 -1.18
C GLN A 478 -16.88 12.83 -0.47
N GLY A 479 -17.98 12.08 -0.54
CA GLY A 479 -19.25 12.44 0.07
C GLY A 479 -20.14 13.37 -0.74
N MET A 480 -19.80 13.62 -2.02
CA MET A 480 -20.68 14.32 -2.95
C MET A 480 -21.45 13.30 -3.82
N PRO A 481 -22.72 12.99 -3.50
CA PRO A 481 -23.46 11.90 -4.15
C PRO A 481 -23.67 12.13 -5.66
N VAL A 482 -23.82 13.38 -6.09
CA VAL A 482 -23.98 13.76 -7.51
C VAL A 482 -22.74 13.36 -8.34
N LEU A 483 -21.54 13.47 -7.75
CA LEU A 483 -20.29 13.06 -8.40
C LEU A 483 -20.03 11.56 -8.30
N ALA A 484 -20.61 10.88 -7.31
CA ALA A 484 -20.42 9.45 -7.09
C ALA A 484 -21.16 8.58 -8.14
N GLN A 485 -22.29 9.05 -8.65
CA GLN A 485 -23.08 8.34 -9.68
C GLN A 485 -22.49 8.49 -11.09
N SER A 486 -21.78 9.59 -11.35
CA SER A 486 -21.24 9.94 -12.67
C SER A 486 -19.82 9.39 -12.87
N ARG A 487 -19.71 8.14 -13.35
CA ARG A 487 -18.40 7.49 -13.65
C ARG A 487 -17.55 8.22 -14.69
N SER A 488 -18.12 9.12 -15.48
CA SER A 488 -17.37 9.83 -16.54
C SER A 488 -17.94 11.19 -16.97
N ARG A 489 -19.19 11.52 -16.62
CA ARG A 489 -19.88 12.72 -17.10
C ARG A 489 -20.52 13.47 -15.94
N VAL A 490 -19.81 14.45 -15.41
CA VAL A 490 -20.35 15.45 -14.47
C VAL A 490 -20.76 16.65 -15.31
N SER A 491 -21.98 17.16 -15.14
CA SER A 491 -22.42 18.38 -15.83
C SER A 491 -21.64 19.61 -15.33
N GLN A 492 -21.64 20.71 -16.09
CA GLN A 492 -20.93 21.92 -15.64
C GLN A 492 -21.57 22.50 -14.37
N GLU A 493 -22.89 22.42 -14.28
CA GLU A 493 -23.69 22.88 -13.16
C GLU A 493 -23.45 22.00 -11.92
N GLU A 494 -23.36 20.68 -12.08
CA GLU A 494 -23.05 19.74 -10.98
C GLU A 494 -21.65 19.97 -10.41
N TRP A 495 -20.68 20.23 -11.29
CA TRP A 495 -19.34 20.61 -10.87
C TRP A 495 -19.35 21.96 -10.14
N GLY A 496 -20.11 22.95 -10.65
CA GLY A 496 -20.30 24.24 -9.99
C GLY A 496 -20.93 24.13 -8.59
N LEU A 497 -21.92 23.24 -8.43
CA LEU A 497 -22.52 22.92 -7.13
C LEU A 497 -21.49 22.32 -6.17
N PHE A 498 -20.69 21.36 -6.64
CA PHE A 498 -19.60 20.77 -5.86
C PHE A 498 -18.58 21.81 -5.40
N LEU A 499 -18.13 22.70 -6.29
CA LEU A 499 -17.19 23.77 -5.95
C LEU A 499 -17.76 24.64 -4.82
N ARG A 500 -19.05 25.00 -4.88
CA ARG A 500 -19.70 25.77 -3.81
C ARG A 500 -19.76 25.00 -2.48
N TYR A 501 -20.12 23.72 -2.51
CA TYR A 501 -20.14 22.85 -1.32
C TYR A 501 -18.75 22.75 -0.66
N ARG A 502 -17.70 22.62 -1.46
CA ARG A 502 -16.32 22.60 -0.99
C ARG A 502 -15.93 23.91 -0.30
N GLU A 503 -16.30 25.06 -0.88
CA GLU A 503 -16.03 26.37 -0.27
C GLU A 503 -16.81 26.58 1.04
N HIS A 504 -18.07 26.12 1.13
CA HIS A 504 -18.80 26.09 2.41
C HIS A 504 -18.04 25.31 3.47
N TRP A 505 -17.46 24.16 3.11
CA TRP A 505 -16.69 23.35 4.04
C TRP A 505 -15.38 24.04 4.47
N TYR A 506 -14.66 24.69 3.55
CA TYR A 506 -13.47 25.48 3.91
C TYR A 506 -13.79 26.62 4.87
N GLN A 507 -14.91 27.32 4.68
CA GLN A 507 -15.37 28.36 5.62
C GLN A 507 -15.81 27.79 6.96
N ARG A 508 -16.54 26.67 6.97
CA ARG A 508 -16.87 25.92 8.19
C ARG A 508 -15.61 25.57 8.98
N ARG A 509 -14.58 25.09 8.31
CA ARG A 509 -13.28 24.77 8.93
C ARG A 509 -12.59 26.00 9.52
N ASN A 510 -12.57 27.12 8.78
CA ASN A 510 -12.01 28.37 9.29
C ASN A 510 -12.77 28.87 10.54
N LEU A 511 -14.10 28.73 10.56
CA LEU A 511 -14.91 29.04 11.75
C LEU A 511 -14.60 28.10 12.93
N ALA A 512 -14.47 26.81 12.68
CA ALA A 512 -14.11 25.84 13.71
C ALA A 512 -12.79 26.22 14.37
N ILE A 513 -11.76 26.52 13.56
CA ILE A 513 -10.46 26.97 14.04
C ILE A 513 -10.58 28.32 14.78
N ARG A 514 -11.41 29.25 14.30
CA ARG A 514 -11.64 30.54 14.98
C ARG A 514 -12.23 30.42 16.38
N TYR A 515 -13.13 29.45 16.59
CA TYR A 515 -13.92 29.32 17.83
C TYR A 515 -13.53 28.14 18.74
N ASN A 516 -12.34 27.54 18.56
CA ASN A 516 -11.88 26.39 19.36
C ASN A 516 -12.76 25.13 19.20
N LEU A 517 -13.25 24.89 17.99
CA LEU A 517 -14.09 23.73 17.64
C LEU A 517 -13.46 22.85 16.56
N GLU A 518 -12.15 22.99 16.34
CA GLU A 518 -11.36 22.03 15.56
C GLU A 518 -11.31 20.65 16.22
N PRO A 519 -11.12 19.56 15.44
CA PRO A 519 -10.89 18.24 15.98
C PRO A 519 -9.68 18.19 16.91
N THR A 520 -9.75 17.36 17.94
CA THR A 520 -8.58 17.02 18.77
C THR A 520 -8.24 15.55 18.66
N ARG A 521 -6.95 15.20 18.74
CA ARG A 521 -6.48 13.81 18.54
C ARG A 521 -7.04 12.82 19.55
N SER A 522 -7.40 13.29 20.75
CA SER A 522 -7.89 12.47 21.86
C SER A 522 -9.39 12.60 22.10
N GLU A 523 -10.16 13.25 21.21
CA GLU A 523 -11.59 13.43 21.45
C GLU A 523 -12.35 12.11 21.47
N THR A 524 -13.23 11.97 22.46
CA THR A 524 -14.21 10.89 22.51
C THR A 524 -15.37 11.17 21.55
N ILE A 525 -16.18 10.16 21.23
CA ILE A 525 -17.35 10.32 20.35
C ILE A 525 -18.34 11.37 20.91
N SER A 526 -18.51 11.43 22.22
CA SER A 526 -19.40 12.39 22.89
C SER A 526 -18.89 13.82 22.75
N GLU A 527 -17.59 14.04 22.96
CA GLU A 527 -16.95 15.36 22.79
C GLU A 527 -17.00 15.80 21.33
N ARG A 528 -16.69 14.90 20.39
CA ARG A 528 -16.82 15.13 18.96
C ARG A 528 -18.24 15.56 18.58
N ASN A 529 -19.26 14.85 19.07
CA ASN A 529 -20.66 15.16 18.76
C ASN A 529 -21.05 16.54 19.33
N ALA A 530 -20.66 16.85 20.58
CA ALA A 530 -20.90 18.16 21.19
C ALA A 530 -20.18 19.29 20.44
N ARG A 531 -18.94 19.05 19.99
CA ARG A 531 -18.16 19.99 19.18
C ARG A 531 -18.83 20.26 17.83
N ARG A 532 -19.20 19.20 17.09
CA ARG A 532 -19.90 19.30 15.80
C ARG A 532 -21.25 20.02 15.94
N GLU A 533 -22.00 19.77 17.02
CA GLU A 533 -23.26 20.45 17.32
C GLU A 533 -23.06 21.96 17.55
N LYS A 534 -22.06 22.35 18.36
CA LYS A 534 -21.72 23.77 18.55
C LYS A 534 -21.32 24.43 17.23
N LEU A 535 -20.54 23.73 16.41
CA LEU A 535 -20.11 24.22 15.10
C LEU A 535 -21.28 24.37 14.12
N ASP A 536 -22.21 23.42 14.09
CA ASP A 536 -23.42 23.50 13.26
C ASP A 536 -24.28 24.71 13.58
N ASN A 537 -24.46 25.02 14.87
CA ASN A 537 -25.21 26.19 15.31
C ASN A 537 -24.52 27.50 14.86
N LEU A 538 -23.18 27.56 14.91
CA LEU A 538 -22.41 28.70 14.43
C LEU A 538 -22.48 28.83 12.90
N CYS A 539 -22.38 27.73 12.16
CA CYS A 539 -22.52 27.73 10.70
C CYS A 539 -23.89 28.27 10.26
N ALA A 540 -24.97 27.80 10.89
CA ALA A 540 -26.32 28.27 10.58
C ALA A 540 -26.51 29.78 10.84
N ALA A 541 -25.74 30.37 11.76
CA ALA A 541 -25.79 31.79 12.10
C ALA A 541 -24.82 32.66 11.28
N THR A 542 -23.93 32.07 10.48
CA THR A 542 -22.88 32.78 9.74
C THR A 542 -23.24 32.82 8.24
N PRO A 543 -23.26 34.01 7.61
CA PRO A 543 -23.44 34.11 6.17
C PRO A 543 -22.25 33.48 5.43
N PHE A 544 -22.52 32.86 4.28
CA PHE A 544 -21.48 32.47 3.34
C PHE A 544 -20.85 33.72 2.72
N GLU A 545 -19.53 33.77 2.70
CA GLU A 545 -18.76 34.86 2.08
C GLU A 545 -18.22 34.37 0.73
N ASP A 546 -18.44 35.09 -0.37
CA ASP A 546 -17.82 34.70 -1.63
C ASP A 546 -16.29 34.75 -1.48
N PRO A 547 -15.56 33.67 -1.83
CA PRO A 547 -14.13 33.61 -1.58
C PRO A 547 -13.39 34.67 -2.39
N TYR A 548 -12.37 35.29 -1.80
CA TYR A 548 -11.46 36.24 -2.47
C TYR A 548 -10.61 35.62 -3.61
N ARG A 549 -10.81 34.34 -3.95
CA ARG A 549 -10.02 33.62 -4.96
C ARG A 549 -10.56 33.92 -6.36
N SER A 550 -9.80 34.69 -7.14
CA SER A 550 -10.13 35.08 -8.53
C SER A 550 -10.24 33.91 -9.52
N ASP A 551 -9.76 32.73 -9.15
CA ASP A 551 -9.53 31.62 -10.09
C ASP A 551 -10.66 30.58 -10.08
N ILE A 552 -11.66 30.71 -9.19
CA ILE A 552 -12.77 29.77 -9.07
C ILE A 552 -14.07 30.48 -9.46
N ASP A 553 -14.62 30.13 -10.62
CA ASP A 553 -15.94 30.62 -11.05
C ASP A 553 -17.03 29.87 -10.28
N LEU A 554 -17.44 30.44 -9.15
CA LEU A 554 -18.59 29.95 -8.39
C LEU A 554 -19.88 30.44 -9.06
N PRO A 555 -20.85 29.54 -9.34
CA PRO A 555 -22.18 29.97 -9.78
C PRO A 555 -22.85 30.82 -8.69
N SER A 556 -23.83 31.66 -9.01
CA SER A 556 -24.56 32.44 -7.99
C SER A 556 -25.54 31.56 -7.19
N ALA A 557 -25.80 31.90 -5.92
CA ALA A 557 -26.68 31.09 -5.05
C ALA A 557 -28.08 30.95 -5.66
N ALA A 558 -28.58 32.05 -6.24
CA ALA A 558 -29.87 32.09 -6.91
C ALA A 558 -29.92 31.15 -8.12
N SER A 559 -28.86 31.13 -8.94
CA SER A 559 -28.78 30.27 -10.13
C SER A 559 -28.70 28.79 -9.75
N VAL A 560 -27.94 28.45 -8.70
CA VAL A 560 -27.88 27.08 -8.16
C VAL A 560 -29.25 26.66 -7.61
N ARG A 561 -29.93 27.53 -6.85
CA ARG A 561 -31.27 27.25 -6.30
C ARG A 561 -32.33 27.13 -7.39
N SER A 562 -32.25 27.90 -8.47
CA SER A 562 -33.19 27.77 -9.59
C SER A 562 -33.00 26.47 -10.36
N TRP A 563 -31.75 25.99 -10.47
CA TRP A 563 -31.44 24.78 -11.22
C TRP A 563 -31.65 23.49 -10.41
N PHE A 564 -31.07 23.42 -9.21
CA PHE A 564 -31.09 22.23 -8.35
C PHE A 564 -32.20 22.25 -7.29
N GLY A 565 -32.98 23.33 -7.21
CA GLY A 565 -33.99 23.53 -6.18
C GLY A 565 -33.45 24.18 -4.90
N THR A 566 -34.36 24.76 -4.12
CA THR A 566 -34.04 25.43 -2.84
C THR A 566 -33.63 24.47 -1.73
N SER A 567 -33.71 23.15 -1.93
CA SER A 567 -33.19 22.16 -0.98
C SER A 567 -31.70 21.86 -1.20
N ALA A 568 -31.12 22.25 -2.35
CA ALA A 568 -29.71 22.04 -2.65
C ALA A 568 -28.79 22.97 -1.86
N LEU A 569 -29.25 24.16 -1.52
CA LEU A 569 -28.56 25.11 -0.65
C LEU A 569 -29.56 25.64 0.37
N PRO A 570 -29.18 25.86 1.64
CA PRO A 570 -30.10 26.29 2.68
C PRO A 570 -30.82 27.58 2.27
N SER A 571 -32.12 27.66 2.54
CA SER A 571 -32.94 28.83 2.23
C SER A 571 -32.53 30.05 3.07
N PRO A 572 -32.85 31.28 2.61
CA PRO A 572 -32.58 32.49 3.39
C PRO A 572 -33.23 32.43 4.78
N ILE A 573 -32.49 32.80 5.83
CA ILE A 573 -32.98 32.77 7.22
C ILE A 573 -33.00 34.19 7.78
N LYS A 574 -34.07 34.57 8.49
CA LYS A 574 -34.08 35.77 9.33
C LYS A 574 -33.24 35.51 10.58
N CYS A 575 -32.06 36.11 10.65
CA CYS A 575 -31.21 36.05 11.84
C CYS A 575 -31.60 37.19 12.81
N PRO A 576 -31.88 36.89 14.09
CA PRO A 576 -32.33 37.90 15.06
C PRO A 576 -31.30 39.01 15.32
N TYR A 577 -30.01 38.80 15.01
CA TYR A 577 -28.92 39.74 15.30
C TYR A 577 -28.24 40.33 14.05
N ARG A 578 -28.49 39.80 12.85
CA ARG A 578 -27.80 40.19 11.60
C ARG A 578 -28.74 40.48 10.42
N GLY A 579 -30.05 40.49 10.63
CA GLY A 579 -31.02 40.72 9.56
C GLY A 579 -31.24 39.48 8.68
N HIS A 580 -31.60 39.70 7.41
CA HIS A 580 -31.78 38.62 6.44
C HIS A 580 -30.42 38.04 6.01
N ILE A 581 -30.20 36.75 6.25
CA ILE A 581 -29.05 36.02 5.72
C ILE A 581 -29.51 35.30 4.45
N ASP A 582 -28.99 35.71 3.29
CA ASP A 582 -29.37 35.17 1.99
C ASP A 582 -28.90 33.73 1.78
N GLU A 583 -27.73 33.38 2.32
CA GLU A 583 -27.15 32.03 2.28
C GLU A 583 -26.34 31.76 3.56
N PRO A 584 -26.87 30.99 4.53
CA PRO A 584 -26.08 30.56 5.68
C PRO A 584 -25.13 29.42 5.30
N LEU A 585 -24.06 29.21 6.08
CA LEU A 585 -23.14 28.10 5.84
C LEU A 585 -23.81 26.73 6.00
N LEU A 586 -23.44 25.79 5.12
CA LEU A 586 -23.91 24.40 5.20
C LEU A 586 -23.54 23.75 6.54
N SER A 587 -24.55 23.19 7.21
CA SER A 587 -24.40 22.43 8.46
C SER A 587 -24.67 20.94 8.25
N ILE A 588 -24.09 20.10 9.09
CA ILE A 588 -24.29 18.63 9.04
C ILE A 588 -25.78 18.31 9.24
N ARG A 589 -26.43 18.96 10.21
CA ARG A 589 -27.86 18.82 10.49
C ARG A 589 -28.76 19.13 9.30
N HIS A 590 -28.46 20.18 8.54
CA HIS A 590 -29.26 20.55 7.36
C HIS A 590 -29.27 19.41 6.33
N LEU A 591 -28.09 18.92 5.95
CA LEU A 591 -27.96 17.82 4.99
C LEU A 591 -28.53 16.50 5.55
N ARG A 592 -28.37 16.24 6.85
CA ARG A 592 -28.98 15.07 7.51
C ARG A 592 -30.52 15.11 7.43
N ASN A 593 -31.13 16.26 7.74
CA ASN A 593 -32.58 16.43 7.65
C ASN A 593 -33.06 16.32 6.20
N LYS A 594 -32.26 16.79 5.24
CA LYS A 594 -32.52 16.62 3.81
C LYS A 594 -32.53 15.14 3.41
N ILE A 595 -31.51 14.36 3.82
CA ILE A 595 -31.45 12.91 3.56
C ILE A 595 -32.70 12.19 4.12
N ILE A 596 -33.20 12.63 5.27
CA ILE A 596 -34.41 12.07 5.90
C ILE A 596 -35.68 12.51 5.15
N ALA A 597 -35.78 13.78 4.76
CA ALA A 597 -36.98 14.38 4.15
C ALA A 597 -37.13 14.00 2.67
N GLU A 598 -36.05 14.06 1.90
CA GLU A 598 -36.00 13.62 0.50
C GLU A 598 -35.82 12.10 0.42
N GLY A 599 -36.55 11.28 1.18
CA GLY A 599 -36.41 9.81 1.18
C GLY A 599 -36.64 9.11 -0.19
N GLN A 600 -36.68 9.82 -1.31
CA GLN A 600 -37.02 9.34 -2.66
C GLN A 600 -35.87 9.17 -3.68
N PRO A 601 -34.79 9.98 -3.81
CA PRO A 601 -33.70 9.65 -4.73
C PRO A 601 -32.85 8.47 -4.22
N HIS A 602 -32.99 8.08 -2.94
CA HIS A 602 -32.50 6.82 -2.39
C HIS A 602 -33.62 5.79 -2.18
N ALA A 603 -34.55 5.68 -3.14
CA ALA A 603 -35.36 4.46 -3.32
C ALA A 603 -34.48 3.17 -3.34
N GLN A 604 -33.19 3.30 -3.65
CA GLN A 604 -32.17 2.24 -3.58
C GLN A 604 -31.78 1.84 -2.15
N ALA A 605 -31.75 2.76 -1.19
CA ALA A 605 -31.41 2.48 0.21
C ALA A 605 -32.62 1.94 0.99
N THR A 606 -33.83 2.41 0.69
CA THR A 606 -35.07 1.94 1.35
C THR A 606 -35.33 0.44 1.15
N HIS A 607 -34.88 -0.14 0.04
CA HIS A 607 -34.90 -1.60 -0.17
C HIS A 607 -33.80 -2.38 0.55
N ALA A 608 -32.77 -1.71 1.09
CA ALA A 608 -31.59 -2.32 1.71
C ALA A 608 -31.52 -2.17 3.24
N PHE A 609 -32.28 -1.22 3.82
CA PHE A 609 -32.22 -0.80 5.23
C PHE A 609 -32.41 -1.89 6.30
N LEU A 610 -32.79 -3.12 5.93
CA LEU A 610 -32.93 -4.29 6.81
C LEU A 610 -32.44 -5.61 6.19
N LYS A 611 -31.75 -5.57 5.05
CA LYS A 611 -31.24 -6.79 4.40
C LYS A 611 -29.87 -7.17 4.96
N ILE A 612 -29.48 -8.43 4.83
CA ILE A 612 -28.14 -8.92 5.16
C ILE A 612 -27.18 -8.62 3.98
N PRO A 613 -26.05 -7.91 4.17
CA PRO A 613 -25.14 -7.54 3.09
C PRO A 613 -24.70 -8.76 2.26
N PRO A 614 -24.45 -8.63 0.94
CA PRO A 614 -24.07 -9.75 0.10
C PRO A 614 -22.82 -10.42 0.65
N PHE A 615 -22.86 -11.74 0.73
CA PHE A 615 -21.75 -12.54 1.21
C PHE A 615 -20.75 -12.78 0.07
N THR A 616 -19.48 -12.48 0.32
CA THR A 616 -18.38 -12.85 -0.58
C THR A 616 -17.50 -13.88 0.13
N PRO A 617 -17.52 -15.16 -0.30
CA PRO A 617 -16.72 -16.20 0.33
C PRO A 617 -15.22 -15.95 0.11
N LYS A 618 -14.40 -16.24 1.14
CA LYS A 618 -12.95 -16.03 1.11
C LYS A 618 -12.25 -16.78 -0.04
N TYR A 619 -12.68 -18.00 -0.33
CA TYR A 619 -12.12 -18.88 -1.36
C TYR A 619 -13.11 -19.14 -2.51
N GLN A 620 -13.76 -18.10 -3.02
CA GLN A 620 -14.67 -18.25 -4.16
C GLN A 620 -13.90 -18.68 -5.42
N ILE A 621 -14.28 -19.83 -5.98
CA ILE A 621 -13.67 -20.39 -7.20
C ILE A 621 -14.44 -19.90 -8.43
N ASP A 622 -13.71 -19.50 -9.47
CA ASP A 622 -14.29 -19.13 -10.77
C ASP A 622 -15.03 -20.33 -11.42
N PRO A 623 -16.22 -20.15 -12.03
CA PRO A 623 -16.97 -21.25 -12.62
C PRO A 623 -16.22 -22.08 -13.67
N GLN A 624 -15.24 -21.49 -14.38
CA GLN A 624 -14.43 -22.25 -15.33
C GLN A 624 -13.52 -23.26 -14.62
N THR A 625 -13.05 -22.92 -13.42
CA THR A 625 -12.19 -23.80 -12.60
C THR A 625 -13.00 -24.92 -11.93
N VAL A 626 -14.27 -24.68 -11.59
CA VAL A 626 -15.17 -25.68 -10.98
C VAL A 626 -15.35 -26.92 -11.87
N LYS A 627 -15.24 -26.78 -13.20
CA LYS A 627 -15.35 -27.91 -14.15
C LYS A 627 -14.30 -29.00 -13.94
N TYR A 628 -13.16 -28.67 -13.33
CA TYR A 628 -12.06 -29.61 -13.07
C TYR A 628 -12.12 -30.30 -11.71
N LEU A 629 -13.02 -29.87 -10.81
CA LEU A 629 -13.19 -30.47 -9.49
C LEU A 629 -13.86 -31.85 -9.60
N SER A 630 -13.43 -32.80 -8.77
CA SER A 630 -14.14 -34.08 -8.60
C SER A 630 -15.53 -33.88 -8.01
N ALA A 631 -16.41 -34.87 -8.10
CA ALA A 631 -17.74 -34.80 -7.48
C ALA A 631 -17.64 -34.54 -5.97
N GLU A 632 -16.72 -35.25 -5.28
CA GLU A 632 -16.45 -35.06 -3.85
C GLU A 632 -15.87 -33.67 -3.54
N GLN A 633 -14.96 -33.14 -4.37
CA GLN A 633 -14.42 -31.79 -4.17
C GLN A 633 -15.47 -30.70 -4.43
N LYS A 634 -16.38 -30.92 -5.38
CA LYS A 634 -17.52 -30.03 -5.62
C LYS A 634 -18.48 -30.03 -4.44
N GLU A 635 -18.81 -31.21 -3.93
CA GLU A 635 -19.63 -31.38 -2.72
C GLU A 635 -18.99 -30.66 -1.52
N ARG A 636 -17.71 -30.91 -1.22
CA ARG A 636 -16.99 -30.19 -0.15
C ARG A 636 -16.96 -28.67 -0.36
N TYR A 637 -16.85 -28.21 -1.60
CA TYR A 637 -16.90 -26.78 -1.92
C TYR A 637 -18.31 -26.20 -1.71
N GLU A 638 -19.36 -26.93 -2.08
CA GLU A 638 -20.75 -26.56 -1.82
C GLU A 638 -21.08 -26.57 -0.32
N GLU A 639 -20.61 -27.57 0.43
CA GLU A 639 -20.68 -27.62 1.89
C GLU A 639 -19.99 -26.42 2.52
N TYR A 640 -18.77 -26.10 2.09
CA TYR A 640 -18.04 -24.91 2.53
C TYR A 640 -18.84 -23.62 2.27
N LEU A 641 -19.40 -23.45 1.07
CA LEU A 641 -20.23 -22.30 0.74
C LEU A 641 -21.49 -22.25 1.60
N CYS A 642 -22.18 -23.38 1.80
CA CYS A 642 -23.37 -23.47 2.64
C CYS A 642 -23.06 -23.15 4.10
N MET A 643 -21.98 -23.72 4.66
CA MET A 643 -21.58 -23.48 6.05
C MET A 643 -21.17 -22.03 6.27
N GLU A 644 -20.35 -21.45 5.38
CA GLU A 644 -19.92 -20.05 5.52
C GLU A 644 -21.06 -19.06 5.28
N THR A 645 -21.95 -19.31 4.30
CA THR A 645 -23.15 -18.48 4.11
C THR A 645 -24.08 -18.56 5.31
N ALA A 646 -24.36 -19.76 5.83
CA ALA A 646 -25.20 -19.94 7.02
C ALA A 646 -24.60 -19.22 8.23
N LYS A 647 -23.32 -19.43 8.51
CA LYS A 647 -22.58 -18.77 9.60
C LYS A 647 -22.60 -17.25 9.46
N TYR A 648 -22.42 -16.73 8.24
CA TYR A 648 -22.50 -15.30 7.95
C TYR A 648 -23.92 -14.75 8.16
N HIS A 649 -24.95 -15.44 7.68
CA HIS A 649 -26.35 -15.05 7.88
C HIS A 649 -26.76 -15.12 9.35
N GLU A 650 -26.33 -16.13 10.10
CA GLU A 650 -26.56 -16.25 11.55
C GLU A 650 -25.89 -15.11 12.32
N LYS A 651 -24.62 -14.82 12.00
CA LYS A 651 -23.89 -13.68 12.56
C LYS A 651 -24.64 -12.37 12.30
N TRP A 652 -25.12 -12.13 11.08
CA TRP A 652 -25.89 -10.93 10.79
C TRP A 652 -27.28 -10.91 11.44
N LYS A 653 -27.96 -12.06 11.58
CA LYS A 653 -29.20 -12.15 12.35
C LYS A 653 -28.99 -11.77 13.82
N ALA A 654 -27.91 -12.23 14.44
CA ALA A 654 -27.54 -11.87 15.81
C ALA A 654 -27.17 -10.37 15.93
N ILE A 655 -26.41 -9.81 14.99
CA ILE A 655 -26.13 -8.36 14.92
C ILE A 655 -27.43 -7.54 14.78
N LEU A 656 -28.33 -7.92 13.86
CA LEU A 656 -29.59 -7.22 13.63
C LEU A 656 -30.59 -7.36 14.79
N ALA A 657 -30.45 -8.40 15.62
CA ALA A 657 -31.24 -8.54 16.85
C ALA A 657 -30.91 -7.45 17.88
N GLN A 658 -29.77 -6.76 17.75
CA GLN A 658 -29.32 -5.66 18.62
C GLN A 658 -29.44 -5.99 20.12
N ARG A 659 -29.16 -7.25 20.47
CA ARG A 659 -29.18 -7.72 21.86
C ARG A 659 -27.99 -7.14 22.62
N LYS A 660 -28.24 -6.72 23.85
CA LYS A 660 -27.23 -6.15 24.73
C LYS A 660 -27.21 -6.87 26.07
N TYR A 661 -26.02 -6.97 26.66
CA TYR A 661 -25.86 -7.61 27.97
C TYR A 661 -26.18 -6.64 29.09
N ILE A 662 -27.17 -6.97 29.92
CA ILE A 662 -27.62 -6.13 31.04
C ILE A 662 -27.00 -6.68 32.32
N SER A 663 -25.89 -6.09 32.76
CA SER A 663 -25.09 -6.58 33.91
C SER A 663 -25.91 -6.71 35.20
N GLN A 664 -26.85 -5.80 35.44
CA GLN A 664 -27.75 -5.82 36.62
C GLN A 664 -28.67 -7.04 36.66
N LEU A 665 -29.01 -7.61 35.50
CA LEU A 665 -29.95 -8.72 35.36
C LEU A 665 -29.26 -10.02 34.94
N GLY A 666 -27.95 -9.99 34.69
CA GLY A 666 -27.14 -11.16 34.32
C GLY A 666 -27.54 -11.83 33.01
N CYS A 667 -28.27 -11.17 32.11
CA CYS A 667 -28.78 -11.76 30.87
C CYS A 667 -28.76 -10.78 29.69
N TYR A 668 -28.88 -11.30 28.47
CA TYR A 668 -29.09 -10.47 27.29
C TYR A 668 -30.54 -10.02 27.20
N ALA A 669 -30.74 -8.85 26.61
CA ALA A 669 -32.05 -8.29 26.34
C ALA A 669 -32.08 -7.67 24.94
N LYS A 670 -33.27 -7.62 24.33
CA LYS A 670 -33.53 -6.87 23.09
C LYS A 670 -34.52 -5.74 23.34
N LEU A 671 -34.43 -4.70 22.53
CA LEU A 671 -35.38 -3.60 22.55
C LEU A 671 -36.77 -4.08 22.10
N GLU A 672 -37.81 -3.77 22.89
CA GLU A 672 -39.19 -3.98 22.43
C GLU A 672 -39.57 -2.87 21.45
N ARG A 673 -40.14 -3.23 20.28
CA ARG A 673 -40.56 -2.22 19.29
C ARG A 673 -41.52 -1.24 19.97
N PRO A 674 -41.32 0.08 19.86
CA PRO A 674 -42.32 1.02 20.34
C PRO A 674 -43.61 0.79 19.56
N SER A 675 -44.68 0.39 20.25
CA SER A 675 -46.03 0.41 19.68
C SER A 675 -46.35 1.86 19.33
N ALA A 676 -46.62 2.13 18.06
CA ALA A 676 -47.02 3.43 17.56
C ALA A 676 -48.44 3.79 18.06
N SER A 677 -48.59 4.07 19.35
CA SER A 677 -49.79 4.67 19.94
C SER A 677 -49.58 4.96 21.44
N ALA A 678 -49.02 6.12 21.77
CA ALA A 678 -49.37 6.87 22.98
C ALA A 678 -48.71 8.27 22.92
N SER A 679 -49.46 9.24 22.39
CA SER A 679 -49.23 10.65 22.65
C SER A 679 -49.63 10.96 24.09
N THR A 680 -48.67 10.97 25.02
CA THR A 680 -48.75 11.82 26.22
C THR A 680 -47.50 12.70 26.28
N PRO A 681 -47.67 14.04 26.30
CA PRO A 681 -46.55 14.96 26.19
C PRO A 681 -45.97 15.29 27.58
N LYS A 682 -44.62 15.35 27.63
CA LYS A 682 -43.78 16.14 28.55
C LYS A 682 -43.08 15.53 29.79
N GLU A 683 -43.12 14.22 30.07
CA GLU A 683 -42.27 13.64 31.14
C GLU A 683 -41.31 12.50 30.74
N ASP A 684 -41.11 12.24 29.44
CA ASP A 684 -40.17 11.21 28.94
C ASP A 684 -38.72 11.70 28.74
N LEU A 685 -38.35 12.81 29.37
CA LEU A 685 -36.96 13.31 29.39
C LEU A 685 -36.05 12.52 30.35
N ARG A 686 -36.61 11.57 31.13
CA ARG A 686 -35.84 10.49 31.78
C ARG A 686 -36.06 9.18 31.04
N GLY A 687 -35.84 9.20 29.72
CA GLY A 687 -36.17 8.13 28.78
C GLY A 687 -35.94 6.74 29.35
N ARG A 688 -37.01 6.03 29.68
CA ARG A 688 -36.99 4.60 30.00
C ARG A 688 -37.32 3.84 28.73
N VAL A 689 -36.77 2.64 28.62
CA VAL A 689 -36.86 1.80 27.44
C VAL A 689 -37.38 0.43 27.87
N SER A 690 -38.43 -0.04 27.21
CA SER A 690 -38.94 -1.40 27.40
C SER A 690 -38.03 -2.40 26.69
N ILE A 691 -37.52 -3.35 27.46
CA ILE A 691 -36.64 -4.41 26.98
C ILE A 691 -37.27 -5.78 27.24
N LEU A 692 -37.06 -6.72 26.32
CA LEU A 692 -37.40 -8.12 26.45
C LEU A 692 -36.14 -8.91 26.79
N LEU A 693 -36.12 -9.53 27.97
CA LEU A 693 -35.06 -10.40 28.45
C LEU A 693 -35.15 -11.78 27.80
N ASP A 694 -34.04 -12.53 27.82
CA ASP A 694 -33.97 -13.90 27.28
C ASP A 694 -34.96 -14.88 27.93
N ASN A 695 -35.27 -14.67 29.21
CA ASN A 695 -36.26 -15.44 29.94
C ASN A 695 -37.72 -15.07 29.58
N GLY A 696 -37.93 -14.25 28.55
CA GLY A 696 -39.23 -13.78 28.08
C GLY A 696 -39.86 -12.68 28.94
N LYS A 697 -39.22 -12.26 30.04
CA LYS A 697 -39.74 -11.20 30.91
C LYS A 697 -39.50 -9.83 30.30
N LYS A 698 -40.51 -8.97 30.41
CA LYS A 698 -40.44 -7.57 30.02
C LYS A 698 -40.07 -6.72 31.21
N THR A 699 -39.10 -5.84 31.04
CA THR A 699 -38.68 -4.89 32.07
C THR A 699 -38.41 -3.54 31.45
N THR A 700 -38.54 -2.46 32.23
CA THR A 700 -38.18 -1.11 31.79
C THR A 700 -36.91 -0.64 32.49
N ILE A 701 -35.93 -0.22 31.71
CA ILE A 701 -34.65 0.31 32.21
C ILE A 701 -34.42 1.72 31.69
N PRO A 702 -33.61 2.54 32.36
CA PRO A 702 -33.20 3.84 31.81
C PRO A 702 -32.45 3.68 30.48
N LYS A 703 -32.74 4.55 29.51
CA LYS A 703 -32.13 4.59 28.18
C LYS A 703 -30.61 4.73 28.25
N GLN A 704 -30.10 5.55 29.17
CA GLN A 704 -28.65 5.70 29.40
C GLN A 704 -27.99 4.36 29.76
N PHE A 705 -28.66 3.54 30.59
CA PHE A 705 -28.16 2.23 30.96
C PHE A 705 -28.16 1.27 29.75
N TRP A 706 -29.24 1.27 28.97
CA TRP A 706 -29.33 0.53 27.71
C TRP A 706 -28.26 0.94 26.69
N GLU A 707 -27.99 2.24 26.54
CA GLU A 707 -26.97 2.75 25.63
C GLU A 707 -25.56 2.32 26.03
N SER A 708 -25.25 2.33 27.34
CA SER A 708 -23.95 1.91 27.89
C SER A 708 -23.70 0.39 27.88
N ALA A 709 -24.75 -0.42 27.74
CA ALA A 709 -24.62 -1.87 27.74
C ALA A 709 -23.92 -2.39 26.47
N PRO A 710 -22.99 -3.36 26.59
CA PRO A 710 -22.27 -3.92 25.44
C PRO A 710 -23.18 -4.82 24.60
N PHE A 711 -22.95 -4.86 23.30
CA PHE A 711 -23.68 -5.73 22.38
C PHE A 711 -23.27 -7.20 22.55
N GLU A 712 -24.20 -8.12 22.27
CA GLU A 712 -23.90 -9.56 22.19
C GLU A 712 -22.91 -9.87 21.07
N GLN A 713 -23.08 -9.20 19.93
CA GLN A 713 -22.20 -9.32 18.79
C GLN A 713 -22.00 -7.94 18.15
N ASP A 714 -20.76 -7.47 18.16
CA ASP A 714 -20.42 -6.22 17.51
C ASP A 714 -20.44 -6.40 15.98
N ALA A 715 -21.09 -5.46 15.31
CA ALA A 715 -21.02 -5.38 13.86
C ALA A 715 -19.59 -5.00 13.45
N PRO A 716 -18.90 -5.78 12.61
CA PRO A 716 -17.58 -5.39 12.11
C PRO A 716 -17.64 -4.09 11.28
N VAL A 717 -18.81 -3.78 10.71
CA VAL A 717 -19.11 -2.52 10.01
C VAL A 717 -20.55 -2.09 10.34
N PRO A 718 -20.78 -1.23 11.35
CA PRO A 718 -22.13 -0.94 11.87
C PRO A 718 -23.08 -0.26 10.88
N ASN A 719 -22.60 0.26 9.74
CA ASN A 719 -23.38 1.06 8.78
C ASN A 719 -23.32 0.57 7.33
N GLN A 720 -22.97 -0.70 7.08
CA GLN A 720 -22.87 -1.24 5.72
C GLN A 720 -24.17 -1.13 4.91
N HIS A 721 -25.32 -1.02 5.60
CA HIS A 721 -26.64 -0.86 4.97
C HIS A 721 -26.85 0.51 4.30
N LEU A 722 -26.15 1.56 4.75
CA LEU A 722 -26.21 2.90 4.13
C LEU A 722 -25.42 2.95 2.81
N ASN A 723 -24.38 2.12 2.69
CA ASN A 723 -23.45 2.06 1.57
C ASN A 723 -23.34 0.63 1.06
N TRP A 724 -24.48 0.08 0.67
CA TRP A 724 -24.61 -1.32 0.32
C TRP A 724 -23.75 -1.70 -0.90
N GLY A 725 -23.02 -2.81 -0.81
CA GLY A 725 -22.23 -3.33 -1.93
C GLY A 725 -20.91 -2.61 -2.20
N ILE A 726 -20.56 -1.57 -1.44
CA ILE A 726 -19.27 -0.88 -1.54
C ILE A 726 -18.27 -1.61 -0.62
N PRO A 727 -17.33 -2.41 -1.17
CA PRO A 727 -16.29 -3.03 -0.36
C PRO A 727 -15.44 -1.93 0.30
N ASN A 728 -14.99 -2.16 1.54
CA ASN A 728 -14.14 -1.23 2.30
C ASN A 728 -14.80 0.08 2.80
N ALA A 729 -16.12 0.06 3.08
CA ALA A 729 -16.72 1.01 4.03
C ALA A 729 -16.04 0.99 5.43
N GLN A 730 -15.17 0.00 5.70
CA GLN A 730 -14.35 -0.19 6.91
C GLN A 730 -13.41 0.98 7.26
N GLU A 731 -13.03 1.84 6.32
CA GLU A 731 -12.08 2.93 6.59
C GLU A 731 -12.74 4.28 6.98
N LEU A 732 -14.02 4.47 6.65
CA LEU A 732 -14.85 5.62 7.08
C LEU A 732 -16.23 5.17 7.63
N PRO A 733 -16.33 4.11 8.46
CA PRO A 733 -17.60 3.42 8.75
C PRO A 733 -18.54 4.18 9.68
N LEU A 734 -18.13 5.36 10.17
CA LEU A 734 -18.78 6.07 11.28
C LEU A 734 -19.57 7.32 10.87
N CYS A 735 -19.68 7.63 9.57
CA CYS A 735 -20.40 8.82 9.09
C CYS A 735 -21.39 8.52 7.96
N ASN A 736 -22.38 9.40 7.78
CA ASN A 736 -23.26 9.36 6.62
C ASN A 736 -22.50 9.81 5.37
N LEU A 737 -22.09 8.84 4.52
CA LEU A 737 -21.26 9.14 3.34
C LEU A 737 -21.97 10.03 2.31
N SER A 738 -23.31 10.04 2.26
CA SER A 738 -24.08 10.94 1.40
C SER A 738 -24.15 12.38 1.92
N ASN A 739 -23.71 12.62 3.16
CA ASN A 739 -23.60 13.96 3.74
C ASN A 739 -22.18 14.49 3.51
N TYR A 740 -22.05 15.41 2.55
CA TYR A 740 -20.76 16.01 2.18
C TYR A 740 -20.03 16.60 3.39
N THR A 741 -20.71 17.46 4.17
CA THR A 741 -20.11 18.13 5.32
C THR A 741 -19.67 17.15 6.40
N GLU A 742 -20.48 16.11 6.68
CA GLU A 742 -20.13 15.10 7.68
C GLU A 742 -18.96 14.22 7.23
N THR A 743 -18.90 13.89 5.94
CA THR A 743 -17.80 13.11 5.35
C THR A 743 -16.49 13.89 5.40
N GLN A 744 -16.51 15.17 5.02
CA GLN A 744 -15.33 16.03 5.07
C GLN A 744 -14.88 16.33 6.51
N ASP A 745 -15.80 16.52 7.47
CA ASP A 745 -15.45 16.64 8.89
C ASP A 745 -14.82 15.35 9.43
N THR A 746 -15.29 14.17 9.00
CA THR A 746 -14.71 12.87 9.41
C THR A 746 -13.33 12.65 8.81
N LEU A 747 -13.11 13.06 7.56
CA LEU A 747 -11.78 13.05 6.93
C LEU A 747 -10.82 14.00 7.64
N TRP A 748 -11.30 15.17 8.05
CA TRP A 748 -10.50 16.13 8.82
C TRP A 748 -10.09 15.58 10.18
N GLU A 749 -11.05 15.01 10.93
CA GLU A 749 -10.79 14.34 12.22
C GLU A 749 -9.75 13.22 12.09
N ARG A 750 -9.88 12.38 11.05
CA ARG A 750 -8.93 11.31 10.76
C ARG A 750 -7.52 11.85 10.50
N ARG A 751 -7.38 12.91 9.70
CA ARG A 751 -6.06 13.51 9.42
C ARG A 751 -5.43 14.18 10.64
N VAL A 752 -6.24 14.73 11.54
CA VAL A 752 -5.76 15.23 12.84
C VAL A 752 -5.32 14.07 13.73
N TYR A 753 -6.06 12.96 13.72
CA TYR A 753 -5.68 11.76 14.47
C TYR A 753 -4.36 11.13 13.98
N GLU A 754 -4.16 11.10 12.65
CA GLU A 754 -2.95 10.63 11.97
C GLU A 754 -1.76 11.61 12.12
N GLY A 755 -1.99 12.84 12.60
CA GLY A 755 -0.96 13.86 12.76
C GLY A 755 -0.55 14.56 11.46
N VAL A 756 -1.32 14.38 10.38
CA VAL A 756 -1.11 15.06 9.09
C VAL A 756 -1.54 16.52 9.17
N GLU A 757 -2.63 16.78 9.90
CA GLU A 757 -3.17 18.12 10.12
C GLU A 757 -3.10 18.55 11.58
N GLY A 758 -2.86 19.83 11.84
CA GLY A 758 -2.79 20.36 13.21
C GLY A 758 -2.05 21.69 13.30
N TRP A 759 -1.79 22.15 14.52
CA TRP A 759 -1.01 23.36 14.77
C TRP A 759 0.49 23.11 14.57
N SER A 760 1.14 23.88 13.69
CA SER A 760 2.57 23.81 13.37
C SER A 760 3.18 25.21 13.29
N TYR A 761 4.48 25.32 13.58
CA TYR A 761 5.25 26.55 13.37
C TYR A 761 5.09 27.06 11.95
N ALA A 762 4.79 28.35 11.84
CA ALA A 762 4.65 29.06 10.59
C ALA A 762 6.01 29.26 9.92
N ALA A 763 6.01 29.18 8.59
CA ALA A 763 7.14 29.52 7.74
C ALA A 763 6.72 30.60 6.73
N GLN A 764 7.70 31.32 6.18
CA GLN A 764 7.46 32.41 5.23
C GLN A 764 6.67 31.95 3.98
N HIS A 765 6.87 30.69 3.56
CA HIS A 765 6.26 30.10 2.36
C HIS A 765 4.94 29.36 2.62
N ASP A 766 4.33 29.52 3.81
CA ASP A 766 3.05 28.88 4.13
C ASP A 766 1.82 29.62 3.57
N ALA A 767 2.05 30.64 2.72
CA ALA A 767 1.02 31.46 2.09
C ALA A 767 0.05 32.09 3.11
N ILE A 768 0.61 32.72 4.15
CA ILE A 768 -0.16 33.40 5.20
C ILE A 768 -0.91 34.58 4.58
N GLN A 769 -2.23 34.63 4.79
CA GLN A 769 -3.11 35.66 4.24
C GLN A 769 -3.85 36.42 5.34
N ALA A 770 -4.27 37.64 5.03
CA ALA A 770 -5.18 38.40 5.89
C ALA A 770 -6.50 37.62 6.08
N GLY A 771 -7.06 37.68 7.29
CA GLY A 771 -8.26 36.92 7.66
C GLY A 771 -7.98 35.48 8.12
N GLN A 772 -6.76 34.97 7.96
CA GLN A 772 -6.40 33.63 8.42
C GLN A 772 -6.29 33.56 9.94
N VAL A 773 -6.80 32.48 10.55
CA VAL A 773 -6.65 32.23 11.99
C VAL A 773 -5.30 31.56 12.26
N VAL A 774 -4.57 32.10 13.21
CA VAL A 774 -3.27 31.62 13.69
C VAL A 774 -3.28 31.53 15.22
N MET A 775 -2.36 30.78 15.81
CA MET A 775 -2.03 30.94 17.23
C MET A 775 -0.76 31.77 17.35
N ILE A 776 -0.77 32.75 18.23
CA ILE A 776 0.36 33.62 18.53
C ILE A 776 0.77 33.43 19.98
N MET A 777 2.06 33.54 20.27
CA MET A 777 2.52 33.80 21.62
C MET A 777 2.73 35.31 21.80
N ARG A 778 1.88 35.94 22.61
CA ARG A 778 1.99 37.37 22.89
C ARG A 778 3.22 37.67 23.74
N SER A 779 3.84 38.79 23.45
CA SER A 779 4.84 39.39 24.33
C SER A 779 4.15 40.23 25.40
N HIS A 780 4.43 39.95 26.67
CA HIS A 780 4.02 40.84 27.74
C HIS A 780 5.13 41.86 27.98
N CYS A 781 4.88 43.12 27.63
CA CYS A 781 5.76 44.20 28.05
C CYS A 781 5.56 44.39 29.56
N THR A 782 6.56 44.06 30.36
CA THR A 782 6.58 44.46 31.77
C THR A 782 7.12 45.89 31.84
N GLU A 783 6.42 46.78 32.54
CA GLU A 783 6.68 48.24 32.61
C GLU A 783 8.06 48.64 33.18
N GLY A 784 8.95 47.69 33.50
CA GLY A 784 10.27 47.93 34.09
C GLY A 784 11.49 47.71 33.18
N GLN A 785 11.34 47.31 31.90
CA GLN A 785 12.46 46.89 31.05
C GLN A 785 12.57 47.64 29.70
N LEU A 786 12.18 48.92 29.64
CA LEU A 786 12.25 49.73 28.42
C LEU A 786 13.67 50.15 27.99
N THR A 787 14.72 49.82 28.74
CA THR A 787 16.10 50.30 28.48
C THR A 787 17.13 49.26 28.09
N ALA A 788 16.80 47.97 27.96
CA ALA A 788 17.78 46.95 27.60
C ALA A 788 17.36 46.12 26.37
N LEU A 789 18.04 46.39 25.25
CA LEU A 789 18.08 45.58 24.01
C LEU A 789 18.49 44.09 24.19
N GLN A 790 18.58 43.60 25.43
CA GLN A 790 19.16 42.28 25.76
C GLN A 790 18.37 41.48 26.82
N SER A 791 17.22 41.95 27.30
CA SER A 791 16.42 41.13 28.23
C SER A 791 15.55 40.12 27.47
N PRO A 792 15.47 38.84 27.92
CA PRO A 792 14.62 37.85 27.28
C PRO A 792 13.17 38.30 27.36
N LEU A 793 12.55 38.51 26.21
CA LEU A 793 11.15 38.90 26.11
C LEU A 793 10.30 37.87 26.87
N VAL A 794 9.49 38.30 27.84
CA VAL A 794 8.57 37.40 28.55
C VAL A 794 7.47 36.97 27.58
N VAL A 795 7.47 35.69 27.24
CA VAL A 795 6.56 35.09 26.27
C VAL A 795 5.37 34.49 27.02
N GLY A 796 4.15 34.89 26.65
CA GLY A 796 2.90 34.36 27.19
C GLY A 796 2.52 32.99 26.60
N ALA A 797 1.34 32.49 27.00
CA ALA A 797 0.76 31.27 26.44
C ALA A 797 0.31 31.46 24.98
N TRP A 798 0.03 30.34 24.29
CA TRP A 798 -0.53 30.37 22.94
C TRP A 798 -1.98 30.86 22.97
N GLU A 799 -2.27 31.89 22.18
CA GLU A 799 -3.61 32.46 22.02
C GLU A 799 -3.99 32.55 20.55
N LYS A 800 -5.28 32.40 20.24
CA LYS A 800 -5.74 32.54 18.85
C LYS A 800 -5.81 34.01 18.44
N ALA A 801 -5.42 34.28 17.20
CA ALA A 801 -5.49 35.58 16.58
C ALA A 801 -5.85 35.45 15.09
N ILE A 802 -6.35 36.53 14.51
CA ILE A 802 -6.61 36.65 13.08
C ILE A 802 -5.52 37.53 12.49
N VAL A 803 -4.87 37.06 11.43
CA VAL A 803 -3.89 37.87 10.70
C VAL A 803 -4.59 39.07 10.06
N THR A 804 -4.16 40.28 10.40
CA THR A 804 -4.67 41.49 9.76
C THR A 804 -3.85 41.84 8.54
N GLU A 805 -2.53 41.70 8.65
CA GLU A 805 -1.59 41.99 7.59
C GLU A 805 -0.33 41.14 7.73
N TYR A 806 0.15 40.61 6.61
CA TYR A 806 1.44 39.96 6.50
C TYR A 806 2.11 40.41 5.21
N GLN A 807 3.26 41.06 5.35
CA GLN A 807 4.05 41.54 4.23
C GLN A 807 5.12 40.49 3.92
N SER A 808 4.98 39.84 2.76
CA SER A 808 5.89 38.77 2.32
C SER A 808 7.20 39.28 1.73
N ASN A 809 7.24 40.54 1.29
CA ASN A 809 8.41 41.16 0.68
C ASN A 809 9.46 41.47 1.76
N ASP A 810 10.67 40.94 1.56
CA ASP A 810 11.79 41.14 2.49
C ASP A 810 12.13 42.62 2.75
N TYR A 811 11.84 43.51 1.79
CA TYR A 811 12.03 44.96 1.95
C TYR A 811 11.15 45.55 3.07
N TYR A 812 9.90 45.12 3.16
CA TYR A 812 8.96 45.61 4.17
C TYR A 812 9.00 44.77 5.45
N ASN A 813 9.48 43.53 5.37
CA ASN A 813 9.56 42.60 6.49
C ASN A 813 10.91 41.85 6.46
N PRO A 814 11.99 42.47 6.99
CA PRO A 814 13.34 41.94 6.86
C PRO A 814 13.49 40.59 7.58
N THR A 815 14.30 39.69 7.02
CA THR A 815 14.47 38.29 7.49
C THR A 815 14.94 38.17 8.93
N THR A 816 15.65 39.16 9.47
CA THR A 816 16.08 39.22 10.88
C THR A 816 14.92 39.49 11.84
N ASN A 817 13.81 40.09 11.37
CA ASN A 817 12.63 40.49 12.15
C ASN A 817 11.32 40.14 11.40
N LEU A 818 11.26 38.97 10.77
CA LEU A 818 10.05 38.47 10.13
C LEU A 818 8.90 38.46 11.15
N SER A 819 7.94 39.34 10.95
CA SER A 819 6.80 39.51 11.85
C SER A 819 5.51 39.64 11.08
N LEU A 820 4.40 39.36 11.75
CA LEU A 820 3.06 39.57 11.22
C LEU A 820 2.25 40.39 12.21
N THR A 821 1.27 41.12 11.69
CA THR A 821 0.31 41.82 12.53
C THR A 821 -0.93 40.96 12.65
N ALA A 822 -1.29 40.60 13.88
CA ALA A 822 -2.48 39.82 14.17
C ALA A 822 -3.34 40.48 15.23
N LYS A 823 -4.66 40.35 15.07
CA LYS A 823 -5.66 40.76 16.04
C LYS A 823 -6.07 39.57 16.88
N ALA A 824 -5.73 39.61 18.16
CA ALA A 824 -6.03 38.50 19.06
C ALA A 824 -7.53 38.38 19.33
N LEU A 825 -8.03 37.13 19.43
CA LEU A 825 -9.45 36.85 19.54
C LEU A 825 -10.03 37.06 20.94
N ALA A 826 -9.19 37.01 21.98
CA ALA A 826 -9.64 37.12 23.37
C ALA A 826 -10.13 38.53 23.74
N ASP A 827 -9.39 39.57 23.32
CA ASP A 827 -9.59 40.98 23.68
C ASP A 827 -9.68 41.89 22.44
N GLY A 828 -9.36 41.40 21.25
CA GLY A 828 -9.37 42.20 20.02
C GLY A 828 -8.15 43.10 19.85
N ALA A 829 -7.08 42.93 20.62
CA ALA A 829 -5.88 43.75 20.49
C ALA A 829 -5.06 43.39 19.23
N SER A 830 -4.62 44.40 18.48
CA SER A 830 -3.68 44.22 17.36
C SER A 830 -2.25 44.22 17.89
N VAL A 831 -1.50 43.15 17.60
CA VAL A 831 -0.12 42.94 18.06
C VAL A 831 0.75 42.51 16.89
N GLN A 832 1.95 43.06 16.82
CA GLN A 832 2.99 42.61 15.90
C GLN A 832 3.78 41.46 16.57
N VAL A 833 3.81 40.29 15.94
CA VAL A 833 4.37 39.06 16.50
C VAL A 833 5.42 38.49 15.55
N PRO A 834 6.62 38.11 16.03
CA PRO A 834 7.61 37.41 15.22
C PRO A 834 7.08 36.09 14.68
N LEU A 835 7.39 35.73 13.43
CA LEU A 835 6.89 34.53 12.76
C LEU A 835 7.28 33.23 13.49
N SER A 836 8.43 33.21 14.17
CA SER A 836 8.86 32.09 15.03
C SER A 836 7.92 31.81 16.21
N ARG A 837 7.03 32.75 16.54
CA ARG A 837 6.04 32.69 17.62
C ARG A 837 4.61 32.62 17.09
N VAL A 838 4.46 32.14 15.86
CA VAL A 838 3.18 31.95 15.19
C VAL A 838 3.06 30.46 14.84
N LEU A 839 1.91 29.88 15.19
CA LEU A 839 1.47 28.59 14.67
C LEU A 839 0.36 28.82 13.66
N ILE A 840 0.46 28.11 12.56
CA ILE A 840 -0.59 27.96 11.56
C ILE A 840 -1.28 26.62 11.75
N TRP A 841 -2.50 26.51 11.24
CA TRP A 841 -3.11 25.19 11.04
C TRP A 841 -2.60 24.58 9.72
N GLN A 842 -1.70 23.60 9.79
CA GLN A 842 -1.22 22.89 8.62
C GLN A 842 -2.27 21.90 8.11
N LYS A 843 -2.48 21.87 6.78
CA LYS A 843 -3.39 20.94 6.09
C LYS A 843 -2.68 19.69 5.55
N HIS A 844 -1.36 19.77 5.40
CA HIS A 844 -0.51 18.69 4.91
C HIS A 844 0.93 18.92 5.35
N TRP A 845 1.74 17.88 5.25
CA TRP A 845 3.14 17.89 5.70
C TRP A 845 4.08 18.68 4.76
N SER A 846 3.88 18.60 3.45
CA SER A 846 4.85 19.10 2.45
C SER A 846 4.74 20.60 2.17
N PHE A 847 5.86 21.26 1.86
CA PHE A 847 5.94 22.64 1.38
C PHE A 847 5.90 22.75 -0.15
N PRO A 848 5.55 23.93 -0.72
CA PRO A 848 5.08 25.17 -0.07
C PRO A 848 3.54 25.21 0.13
N GLY A 849 3.06 26.16 0.95
CA GLY A 849 1.64 26.45 1.09
C GLY A 849 0.86 25.48 1.99
N ARG A 850 1.39 25.14 3.18
CA ARG A 850 0.74 24.19 4.10
C ARG A 850 -0.63 24.65 4.62
N CYS A 851 -0.91 25.96 4.59
CA CYS A 851 -2.22 26.53 4.95
C CYS A 851 -3.24 26.43 3.80
N ASP A 852 -2.75 26.33 2.57
CA ASP A 852 -3.59 26.34 1.39
C ASP A 852 -4.18 24.95 1.16
N SER A 853 -5.51 24.89 1.00
CA SER A 853 -6.19 23.65 0.61
C SER A 853 -6.08 23.37 -0.89
N SER A 854 -5.60 24.35 -1.67
CA SER A 854 -5.53 24.26 -3.12
C SER A 854 -4.70 23.07 -3.60
N THR A 855 -3.63 22.69 -2.91
CA THR A 855 -2.78 21.55 -3.30
C THR A 855 -3.50 20.20 -3.32
N GLN A 856 -4.64 20.08 -2.63
CA GLN A 856 -5.42 18.84 -2.54
C GLN A 856 -6.78 18.91 -3.25
N GLU A 857 -7.10 20.05 -3.86
CA GLU A 857 -8.36 20.24 -4.56
C GLU A 857 -8.39 19.45 -5.86
N THR A 858 -9.40 18.59 -5.99
CA THR A 858 -9.66 17.87 -7.22
C THR A 858 -10.13 18.83 -8.30
N LEU A 859 -9.59 18.65 -9.50
CA LEU A 859 -10.03 19.33 -10.70
C LEU A 859 -11.01 18.44 -11.48
N ARG A 860 -11.83 19.05 -12.34
CA ARG A 860 -12.71 18.28 -13.22
C ARG A 860 -11.84 17.46 -14.18
N PHE A 861 -12.09 16.16 -14.21
CA PHE A 861 -11.49 15.26 -15.18
C PHE A 861 -11.88 15.71 -16.59
N SER A 862 -10.87 15.95 -17.42
CA SER A 862 -11.01 16.24 -18.83
C SER A 862 -9.89 15.50 -19.54
N SER A 863 -10.15 14.24 -19.91
CA SER A 863 -9.22 13.44 -20.70
C SER A 863 -9.22 13.88 -22.15
N GLY A 864 -8.02 14.09 -22.69
CA GLY A 864 -7.82 14.24 -24.11
C GLY A 864 -6.89 15.39 -24.47
N THR A 865 -6.32 15.30 -25.66
CA THR A 865 -5.51 16.36 -26.26
C THR A 865 -6.36 17.48 -26.88
N ARG A 866 -7.65 17.22 -27.14
CA ARG A 866 -8.61 18.21 -27.69
C ARG A 866 -9.19 19.09 -26.59
N ARG A 867 -8.35 19.95 -26.05
CA ARG A 867 -8.74 21.00 -25.11
C ARG A 867 -8.22 22.32 -25.63
N PHE A 868 -8.92 23.38 -25.29
CA PHE A 868 -8.73 24.68 -25.91
C PHE A 868 -8.54 25.76 -24.86
N VAL A 869 -7.65 26.70 -25.15
CA VAL A 869 -7.38 27.88 -24.33
C VAL A 869 -7.44 29.09 -25.26
N ASP A 870 -8.18 30.12 -24.87
CA ASP A 870 -8.11 31.41 -25.54
C ASP A 870 -6.76 32.06 -25.22
N SER A 871 -5.93 32.25 -26.25
CA SER A 871 -4.60 32.83 -26.07
C SER A 871 -4.62 34.34 -25.79
N ALA A 872 -5.70 35.04 -26.16
CA ALA A 872 -5.86 36.46 -25.90
C ALA A 872 -6.43 36.73 -24.51
N ASP A 873 -7.35 35.87 -24.04
CA ASP A 873 -7.93 35.95 -22.70
C ASP A 873 -7.93 34.57 -22.00
N PRO A 874 -6.75 34.08 -21.57
CA PRO A 874 -6.63 32.72 -21.02
C PRO A 874 -7.37 32.53 -19.70
N LYS A 875 -7.62 33.61 -18.95
CA LYS A 875 -8.38 33.57 -17.70
C LYS A 875 -9.88 33.82 -17.90
N GLY A 876 -10.31 34.16 -19.11
CA GLY A 876 -11.68 34.54 -19.43
C GLY A 876 -12.12 35.84 -18.73
N ALA A 877 -11.19 36.70 -18.32
CA ALA A 877 -11.48 37.89 -17.53
C ALA A 877 -12.36 38.91 -18.29
N HIS A 878 -12.22 39.00 -19.62
CA HIS A 878 -13.03 39.86 -20.48
C HIS A 878 -14.41 39.25 -20.75
N GLN A 879 -14.55 37.92 -20.80
CA GLN A 879 -15.87 37.25 -20.85
C GLN A 879 -16.61 37.30 -19.50
N LYS A 880 -15.87 37.31 -18.38
CA LYS A 880 -16.41 37.43 -17.01
C LYS A 880 -16.97 38.82 -16.68
N GLY A 881 -16.66 39.83 -17.49
CA GLY A 881 -17.11 41.22 -17.31
C GLY A 881 -18.63 41.44 -17.44
N MET A 882 -19.40 40.46 -17.93
CA MET A 882 -20.86 40.56 -18.11
C MET A 882 -21.68 39.79 -17.06
N SER A 883 -21.14 39.54 -15.86
CA SER A 883 -21.87 38.83 -14.78
C SER A 883 -23.13 39.57 -14.29
N LYS A 884 -23.20 40.88 -14.51
CA LYS A 884 -24.42 41.68 -14.45
C LYS A 884 -24.61 42.32 -15.83
N PRO A 885 -25.83 42.29 -16.39
CA PRO A 885 -26.09 43.02 -17.62
C PRO A 885 -25.74 44.48 -17.37
N HIS A 886 -24.79 45.01 -18.14
CA HIS A 886 -24.42 46.41 -18.06
C HIS A 886 -25.52 47.20 -18.78
N PHE A 887 -25.84 48.40 -18.30
CA PHE A 887 -26.89 49.22 -18.93
C PHE A 887 -26.58 49.57 -20.40
N LEU A 888 -25.30 49.48 -20.80
CA LEU A 888 -24.83 49.66 -22.18
C LEU A 888 -25.03 48.42 -23.07
N ASP A 889 -25.40 47.26 -22.51
CA ASP A 889 -25.59 46.03 -23.29
C ASP A 889 -26.72 46.20 -24.33
N HIS A 890 -27.72 47.01 -24.01
CA HIS A 890 -28.80 47.39 -24.93
C HIS A 890 -28.31 48.21 -26.14
N LEU A 891 -27.12 48.82 -26.05
CA LEU A 891 -26.50 49.61 -27.12
C LEU A 891 -25.46 48.81 -27.92
N MET A 892 -25.14 47.58 -27.52
CA MET A 892 -24.25 46.71 -28.30
C MET A 892 -24.98 46.29 -29.59
N VAL A 893 -24.50 46.83 -30.72
CA VAL A 893 -25.04 46.56 -32.05
C VAL A 893 -24.70 45.12 -32.47
N ASN A 894 -25.68 44.40 -33.02
CA ASN A 894 -25.56 43.06 -33.64
C ASN A 894 -24.73 43.10 -34.95
N ALA A 895 -23.57 43.75 -34.95
CA ALA A 895 -22.66 43.80 -36.08
C ALA A 895 -21.48 42.85 -35.84
N GLN A 896 -21.54 41.64 -36.41
CA GLN A 896 -20.55 41.13 -37.39
C GLN A 896 -20.36 39.60 -37.40
N PRO A 897 -20.03 39.03 -38.59
CA PRO A 897 -19.58 37.66 -38.80
C PRO A 897 -18.09 37.40 -38.47
N ASN A 898 -17.35 38.40 -37.97
CA ASN A 898 -15.96 38.26 -37.52
C ASN A 898 -15.91 37.99 -36.01
N VAL A 899 -16.23 36.76 -35.63
CA VAL A 899 -16.26 36.36 -34.22
C VAL A 899 -14.83 36.14 -33.71
N HIS A 900 -14.20 37.24 -33.27
CA HIS A 900 -12.88 37.28 -32.63
C HIS A 900 -12.59 36.22 -31.55
N PRO A 901 -13.53 35.79 -30.67
CA PRO A 901 -13.19 34.83 -29.62
C PRO A 901 -12.85 33.43 -30.13
N TYR A 902 -13.25 33.02 -31.34
CA TYR A 902 -12.89 31.69 -31.86
C TYR A 902 -11.57 31.67 -32.62
N GLN A 903 -11.09 32.83 -33.10
CA GLN A 903 -9.82 32.90 -33.85
C GLN A 903 -8.60 32.76 -32.94
N ASN A 904 -8.69 33.25 -31.70
CA ASN A 904 -7.59 33.23 -30.73
C ASN A 904 -7.56 31.96 -29.86
N VAL A 905 -8.56 31.09 -30.01
CA VAL A 905 -8.67 29.83 -29.29
C VAL A 905 -7.75 28.80 -29.93
N LYS A 906 -6.70 28.42 -29.21
CA LYS A 906 -5.71 27.44 -29.64
C LYS A 906 -5.94 26.11 -28.95
N GLN A 907 -5.59 25.02 -29.63
CA GLN A 907 -5.55 23.71 -28.98
C GLN A 907 -4.33 23.66 -28.04
N VAL A 908 -4.44 23.00 -26.88
CA VAL A 908 -3.33 22.90 -25.92
C VAL A 908 -2.04 22.30 -26.50
N THR A 909 -2.15 21.50 -27.56
CA THR A 909 -1.00 20.92 -28.29
C THR A 909 -0.25 21.93 -29.15
N GLU A 910 -0.84 23.10 -29.41
CA GLU A 910 -0.25 24.18 -30.21
C GLU A 910 0.45 25.23 -29.34
N LEU A 911 0.24 25.19 -28.02
CA LEU A 911 0.81 26.17 -27.09
C LEU A 911 2.31 25.96 -26.86
N ASP A 912 2.75 24.69 -26.80
CA ASP A 912 4.15 24.32 -26.56
C ASP A 912 4.59 23.18 -27.50
N MET A 913 5.88 23.15 -27.84
CA MET A 913 6.53 22.08 -28.60
C MET A 913 7.52 21.31 -27.74
N TRP A 914 7.56 19.97 -27.89
CA TRP A 914 8.58 19.15 -27.23
C TRP A 914 9.91 19.23 -27.98
N HIS A 915 10.91 19.89 -27.39
CA HIS A 915 12.21 20.08 -27.99
C HIS A 915 13.21 19.00 -27.56
N ARG A 916 14.37 18.95 -28.25
CA ARG A 916 15.50 18.11 -27.83
C ARG A 916 15.95 18.39 -26.40
N TRP A 917 15.80 19.64 -25.94
CA TRP A 917 16.14 20.08 -24.59
C TRP A 917 15.27 19.44 -23.52
N ASP A 918 14.01 19.13 -23.85
CA ASP A 918 13.10 18.42 -22.96
C ASP A 918 13.43 16.94 -22.87
N ALA A 919 13.91 16.35 -23.98
CA ALA A 919 14.36 14.96 -24.00
C ALA A 919 15.63 14.74 -23.15
N ILE A 920 16.52 15.73 -23.06
CA ILE A 920 17.76 15.67 -22.27
C ILE A 920 17.66 16.34 -20.90
N ARG A 921 16.46 16.81 -20.53
CA ARG A 921 16.22 17.62 -19.34
C ARG A 921 16.65 16.85 -18.08
N PRO A 922 17.45 17.47 -17.19
CA PRO A 922 17.75 16.89 -15.88
C PRO A 922 16.54 16.94 -14.96
N GLU A 923 16.46 16.00 -14.03
CA GLU A 923 15.41 15.95 -13.02
C GLU A 923 15.50 17.14 -12.06
N ASN A 924 14.35 17.58 -11.55
CA ASN A 924 14.26 18.59 -10.50
C ASN A 924 14.43 18.01 -9.08
N TYR A 925 14.67 16.70 -8.96
CA TYR A 925 14.95 15.99 -7.71
C TYR A 925 16.22 15.14 -7.85
N ARG A 926 16.81 14.75 -6.72
CA ARG A 926 17.93 13.81 -6.70
C ARG A 926 17.42 12.38 -6.93
N ARG A 927 17.82 11.76 -8.05
CA ARG A 927 17.49 10.36 -8.37
C ARG A 927 18.10 9.40 -7.35
N LEU A 928 17.46 8.24 -7.18
CA LEU A 928 18.01 7.15 -6.35
C LEU A 928 19.23 6.53 -7.03
N THR A 929 19.09 6.15 -8.29
CA THR A 929 20.15 5.64 -9.16
C THR A 929 20.00 6.20 -10.57
N ALA A 930 21.11 6.27 -11.31
CA ALA A 930 21.12 6.60 -12.74
C ALA A 930 21.45 5.40 -13.64
N ASN A 931 21.63 4.20 -13.07
CA ASN A 931 22.05 3.01 -13.81
C ASN A 931 20.98 2.50 -14.80
N ASP A 932 19.72 2.86 -14.58
CA ASP A 932 18.59 2.57 -15.48
C ASP A 932 18.59 3.43 -16.75
N ARG A 933 19.33 4.56 -16.75
CA ARG A 933 19.30 5.56 -17.82
C ARG A 933 20.35 5.31 -18.88
N LYS A 934 19.93 4.61 -19.94
CA LYS A 934 20.75 4.32 -21.14
C LYS A 934 21.15 5.57 -21.95
N ASP A 935 20.49 6.71 -21.70
CA ASP A 935 20.73 7.99 -22.36
C ASP A 935 21.78 8.86 -21.64
N TYR A 936 22.26 8.43 -20.47
CA TYR A 936 23.31 9.10 -19.72
C TYR A 936 24.59 9.24 -20.54
N ILE A 937 25.07 10.47 -20.69
CA ILE A 937 26.20 10.89 -21.53
C ILE A 937 25.95 10.69 -23.04
N VAL A 938 25.52 9.50 -23.48
CA VAL A 938 25.34 9.14 -24.89
C VAL A 938 24.35 10.05 -25.61
N ALA A 939 23.24 10.41 -24.96
CA ALA A 939 22.25 11.33 -25.52
C ALA A 939 22.30 12.72 -24.85
N ASN A 940 23.44 13.10 -24.25
CA ASN A 940 23.63 14.37 -23.53
C ASN A 940 22.69 14.58 -22.34
N TYR A 941 22.15 13.52 -21.74
CA TYR A 941 21.55 13.63 -20.42
C TYR A 941 22.65 13.66 -19.34
N PHE A 942 22.62 14.70 -18.52
CA PHE A 942 23.48 14.87 -17.35
C PHE A 942 22.62 15.14 -16.13
N HIS A 943 22.92 14.50 -15.01
CA HIS A 943 22.19 14.74 -13.77
C HIS A 943 22.47 16.14 -13.25
N LYS A 944 21.43 16.89 -12.84
CA LYS A 944 21.62 18.17 -12.14
C LYS A 944 22.05 17.96 -10.68
N PHE A 945 21.55 16.90 -10.06
CA PHE A 945 21.90 16.49 -8.71
C PHE A 945 22.55 15.11 -8.77
N THR A 946 23.73 14.95 -8.16
CA THR A 946 24.40 13.65 -8.04
C THR A 946 23.45 12.62 -7.43
N PRO A 947 23.19 11.49 -8.10
CA PRO A 947 22.32 10.43 -7.59
C PRO A 947 22.72 9.92 -6.21
N TRP A 948 21.74 9.41 -5.44
CA TRP A 948 21.99 8.92 -4.09
C TRP A 948 22.98 7.74 -4.04
N ASP A 949 22.85 6.77 -4.96
CA ASP A 949 23.77 5.63 -5.04
C ASP A 949 25.24 6.05 -5.25
N MET A 950 25.48 7.05 -6.11
CA MET A 950 26.81 7.59 -6.32
C MET A 950 27.35 8.33 -5.09
N ILE A 951 26.49 9.04 -4.36
CA ILE A 951 26.89 9.69 -3.09
C ILE A 951 27.27 8.64 -2.07
N CYS A 952 26.43 7.61 -1.88
CA CYS A 952 26.73 6.52 -0.96
C CYS A 952 28.05 5.84 -1.33
N HIS A 953 28.29 5.54 -2.61
CA HIS A 953 29.56 4.94 -3.03
C HIS A 953 30.78 5.83 -2.76
N GLN A 954 30.66 7.15 -2.91
CA GLN A 954 31.77 8.08 -2.63
C GLN A 954 31.98 8.30 -1.12
N GLU A 955 30.90 8.38 -0.34
CA GLU A 955 30.95 8.53 1.11
C GLU A 955 31.45 7.24 1.80
N ASP A 956 31.06 6.06 1.30
CA ASP A 956 31.47 4.75 1.81
C ASP A 956 32.94 4.41 1.50
N ASP A 957 33.52 4.99 0.44
CA ASP A 957 34.90 4.73 0.04
C ASP A 957 35.92 5.39 0.98
N GLN A 958 35.56 6.51 1.60
CA GLN A 958 36.47 7.30 2.44
C GLN A 958 36.34 6.91 3.92
N PRO A 959 37.45 6.69 4.65
CA PRO A 959 37.38 6.43 6.08
C PRO A 959 36.98 7.70 6.85
N LEU A 960 36.09 7.57 7.83
CA LEU A 960 35.81 8.67 8.77
C LEU A 960 36.99 8.82 9.74
N MET A 961 37.62 10.01 9.77
CA MET A 961 38.73 10.28 10.69
C MET A 961 38.23 10.42 12.14
N PHE A 962 38.59 9.46 13.01
CA PHE A 962 38.17 9.43 14.41
C PHE A 962 38.93 10.42 15.32
N PHE A 963 40.12 10.85 14.91
CA PHE A 963 41.06 11.60 15.76
C PHE A 963 41.09 13.11 15.50
N ASP A 964 40.41 13.59 14.45
CA ASP A 964 40.38 15.01 14.09
C ASP A 964 38.95 15.53 14.03
N GLN A 965 38.58 16.33 15.04
CA GLN A 965 37.65 17.47 15.00
C GLN A 965 36.18 17.26 14.55
N HIS A 966 35.79 16.14 13.93
CA HIS A 966 34.43 15.92 13.43
C HIS A 966 33.48 15.29 14.48
N TYR A 967 34.02 14.55 15.45
CA TYR A 967 33.30 14.07 16.63
C TYR A 967 33.80 14.85 17.86
N ILE A 968 33.32 16.09 18.05
CA ILE A 968 33.60 16.85 19.27
C ILE A 968 32.75 16.26 20.40
N CYS A 969 33.29 15.30 21.12
CA CYS A 969 32.71 14.73 22.34
C CYS A 969 33.53 15.17 23.56
N GLU A 970 33.47 16.46 23.89
CA GLU A 970 34.17 17.00 25.06
C GLU A 970 33.29 16.84 26.31
N GLN A 971 33.29 15.65 26.92
CA GLN A 971 32.54 15.39 28.16
C GLN A 971 33.33 15.78 29.42
N THR A 972 34.66 15.77 29.37
CA THR A 972 35.54 15.99 30.53
C THR A 972 36.14 17.40 30.61
N GLY A 973 35.89 18.25 29.62
CA GLY A 973 36.49 19.59 29.50
C GLY A 973 37.98 19.59 29.10
N PRO A 974 38.59 20.76 28.91
CA PRO A 974 39.98 20.89 28.49
C PRO A 974 40.92 20.48 29.62
N SER A 975 41.83 19.53 29.35
CA SER A 975 42.95 19.30 30.28
C SER A 975 43.94 20.46 30.18
N HIS A 976 43.92 21.33 31.19
CA HIS A 976 44.80 22.50 31.26
C HIS A 976 46.28 22.13 31.46
N PHE A 977 46.57 21.04 32.18
CA PHE A 977 47.93 20.67 32.58
C PHE A 977 48.55 19.58 31.69
N THR A 978 47.88 18.44 31.53
CA THR A 978 48.47 17.27 30.86
C THR A 978 48.45 17.38 29.34
N ASN A 979 47.46 18.11 28.77
CA ASN A 979 47.35 18.28 27.32
C ASN A 979 48.42 19.22 26.74
N GLN A 980 48.96 20.12 27.55
CA GLN A 980 50.07 20.97 27.11
C GLN A 980 51.41 20.24 27.26
N ASN A 981 51.54 19.42 28.31
CA ASN A 981 52.77 18.71 28.66
C ASN A 981 52.74 17.21 28.29
N ARG A 982 52.17 16.87 27.13
CA ARG A 982 52.08 15.47 26.67
C ARG A 982 53.45 14.93 26.27
N PHE A 983 53.55 13.60 26.22
CA PHE A 983 54.75 12.90 25.77
C PHE A 983 55.22 13.38 24.39
N TRP A 984 56.55 13.51 24.21
CA TRP A 984 57.17 14.27 23.11
C TRP A 984 56.78 13.83 21.68
N THR A 985 56.39 12.57 21.48
CA THR A 985 55.95 12.07 20.16
C THR A 985 54.60 12.65 19.75
N GLY A 986 53.70 12.83 20.72
CA GLY A 986 52.37 13.43 20.55
C GLY A 986 52.26 14.83 21.14
N LYS A 987 53.39 15.49 21.47
CA LYS A 987 53.36 16.81 22.09
C LYS A 987 52.78 17.84 21.15
N ARG A 988 52.13 18.85 21.73
CA ARG A 988 51.77 20.06 20.98
C ARG A 988 53.08 20.75 20.59
N ARG A 989 53.34 20.87 19.29
CA ARG A 989 54.51 21.60 18.79
C ARG A 989 54.21 23.10 18.80
N SER A 990 55.10 23.89 19.39
CA SER A 990 55.07 25.34 19.21
C SER A 990 55.33 25.68 17.74
N VAL A 991 54.51 26.51 17.12
CA VAL A 991 54.68 26.97 15.74
C VAL A 991 54.54 28.49 15.68
N GLY A 992 55.26 29.13 14.76
CA GLY A 992 55.20 30.57 14.52
C GLY A 992 56.28 31.34 15.28
N CYS A 993 55.87 32.31 16.09
CA CYS A 993 56.80 33.19 16.79
C CYS A 993 57.64 32.45 17.83
N ILE A 994 58.91 32.85 17.98
CA ILE A 994 59.86 32.32 18.98
C ILE A 994 59.26 32.32 20.40
N ARG A 995 58.45 33.34 20.75
CA ARG A 995 57.75 33.41 22.05
C ARG A 995 56.87 32.18 22.37
N ASN A 996 56.37 31.49 21.35
CA ASN A 996 55.53 30.30 21.51
C ASN A 996 56.36 29.06 21.86
N SER A 997 57.68 29.12 21.65
CA SER A 997 58.66 28.04 21.85
C SER A 997 59.43 28.21 23.16
N ALA A 998 58.80 28.77 24.20
CA ALA A 998 59.46 29.10 25.46
C ALA A 998 60.14 27.87 26.12
N ASP A 999 59.52 26.70 26.01
CA ASP A 999 60.08 25.45 26.53
C ASP A 999 61.25 24.96 25.67
N GLU A 1000 61.11 24.97 24.34
CA GLU A 1000 62.22 24.64 23.43
C GLU A 1000 63.42 25.59 23.58
N ILE A 1001 63.20 26.87 23.84
CA ILE A 1001 64.25 27.86 24.09
C ILE A 1001 64.99 27.54 25.40
N ARG A 1002 64.25 27.19 26.46
CA ARG A 1002 64.85 26.79 27.74
C ARG A 1002 65.71 25.54 27.57
N ASP A 1003 65.22 24.55 26.84
CA ASP A 1003 65.96 23.32 26.55
C ASP A 1003 67.19 23.59 25.67
N TYR A 1004 67.07 24.47 24.67
CA TYR A 1004 68.19 24.90 23.83
C TYR A 1004 69.29 25.58 24.65
N PHE A 1005 68.95 26.53 25.52
CA PHE A 1005 69.95 27.19 26.36
C PHE A 1005 70.61 26.22 27.33
N ARG A 1006 69.86 25.29 27.95
CA ARG A 1006 70.45 24.23 28.79
C ARG A 1006 71.41 23.34 28.01
N HIS A 1007 71.07 23.01 26.77
CA HIS A 1007 71.91 22.21 25.90
C HIS A 1007 73.21 22.94 25.50
N VAL A 1008 73.10 24.22 25.14
CA VAL A 1008 74.27 25.05 24.78
C VAL A 1008 75.20 25.24 25.97
N ASP A 1009 74.66 25.58 27.14
CA ASP A 1009 75.44 25.77 28.37
C ASP A 1009 76.16 24.49 28.81
N GLY A 1010 75.50 23.33 28.70
CA GLY A 1010 76.09 22.04 29.05
C GLY A 1010 77.17 21.54 28.08
N ASN A 1011 77.13 21.94 26.81
CA ASN A 1011 77.99 21.37 25.76
C ASN A 1011 79.06 22.32 25.21
N VAL A 1012 79.00 23.62 25.52
CA VAL A 1012 80.02 24.59 25.07
C VAL A 1012 80.94 24.92 26.25
N PRO A 1013 82.16 24.34 26.31
CA PRO A 1013 83.10 24.68 27.37
C PRO A 1013 83.43 26.17 27.34
N TRP A 1014 83.42 26.79 28.52
CA TRP A 1014 83.75 28.20 28.66
C TRP A 1014 85.13 28.56 28.11
N GLU A 1015 86.09 27.63 28.16
CA GLU A 1015 87.44 27.83 27.60
C GLU A 1015 87.43 28.14 26.10
N THR A 1016 86.52 27.52 25.35
CA THR A 1016 86.36 27.77 23.92
C THR A 1016 85.65 29.09 23.67
N ALA A 1017 84.61 29.39 24.46
CA ALA A 1017 83.85 30.64 24.35
C ALA A 1017 84.69 31.89 24.68
N LYS A 1018 85.66 31.78 25.60
CA LYS A 1018 86.58 32.87 25.98
C LYS A 1018 87.42 33.41 24.80
N ARG A 1019 87.56 32.65 23.72
CA ARG A 1019 88.30 33.08 22.51
C ARG A 1019 87.49 33.99 21.59
N ILE A 1020 86.18 34.12 21.81
CA ILE A 1020 85.31 35.00 21.02
C ILE A 1020 85.54 36.44 21.49
N GLN A 1021 86.19 37.26 20.66
CA GLN A 1021 86.48 38.67 20.96
C GLN A 1021 85.43 39.59 20.35
N TRP A 1022 85.06 40.64 21.09
CA TRP A 1022 84.18 41.69 20.59
C TRP A 1022 84.93 42.67 19.69
N SER A 1023 84.21 43.30 18.77
CA SER A 1023 84.81 44.25 17.82
C SER A 1023 85.49 45.43 18.50
N TRP A 1024 85.01 45.86 19.67
CA TRP A 1024 85.64 46.93 20.45
C TRP A 1024 86.92 46.45 21.13
N GLU A 1025 86.97 45.23 21.67
CA GLU A 1025 88.17 44.65 22.32
C GLU A 1025 89.35 44.64 21.33
N ASN A 1026 89.10 44.27 20.08
CA ASN A 1026 90.13 44.32 19.03
C ASN A 1026 90.49 45.74 18.59
N ARG A 1027 89.53 46.67 18.62
CA ARG A 1027 89.73 48.05 18.20
C ARG A 1027 90.36 48.94 19.25
N VAL A 1028 90.43 48.55 20.52
CA VAL A 1028 91.16 49.29 21.57
C VAL A 1028 92.63 49.44 21.22
N HIS A 1029 93.20 48.49 20.48
CA HIS A 1029 94.57 48.56 19.99
C HIS A 1029 94.76 49.51 18.78
N ASN A 1030 93.68 50.11 18.26
CA ASN A 1030 93.77 51.09 17.19
C ASN A 1030 94.20 52.46 17.75
N PRO A 1031 95.20 53.13 17.17
CA PRO A 1031 95.70 54.41 17.68
C PRO A 1031 94.67 55.55 17.73
N LEU A 1032 93.55 55.42 17.00
CA LEU A 1032 92.40 56.32 17.10
C LEU A 1032 91.11 55.54 17.39
N ALA A 1033 91.11 54.78 18.48
CA ALA A 1033 89.99 53.91 18.85
C ALA A 1033 88.69 54.65 19.24
N MET A 1034 88.81 55.86 19.80
CA MET A 1034 87.68 56.62 20.32
C MET A 1034 87.65 58.06 19.80
N PHE A 1035 86.66 58.36 18.97
CA PHE A 1035 86.31 59.72 18.56
C PHE A 1035 84.80 59.81 18.40
N HIS A 1036 84.23 60.99 18.60
CA HIS A 1036 82.81 61.20 18.35
C HIS A 1036 82.53 61.30 16.86
N THR A 1037 81.53 60.53 16.42
CA THR A 1037 81.01 60.60 15.07
C THR A 1037 80.37 61.98 14.81
N PRO A 1038 80.29 62.42 13.53
CA PRO A 1038 79.74 63.72 13.17
C PRO A 1038 78.30 63.94 13.61
N THR A 1039 77.57 62.87 13.90
CA THR A 1039 76.12 62.84 14.16
C THR A 1039 75.69 63.39 15.51
N LEU A 1040 76.54 63.34 16.54
CA LEU A 1040 76.11 63.65 17.92
C LEU A 1040 76.96 64.71 18.61
N SER A 1041 78.29 64.65 18.50
CA SER A 1041 79.16 65.56 19.26
C SER A 1041 80.53 65.79 18.61
N PRO A 1042 80.60 66.16 17.31
CA PRO A 1042 81.90 66.43 16.67
C PRO A 1042 82.65 67.57 17.36
N HIS A 1043 81.92 68.54 17.91
CA HIS A 1043 82.49 69.65 18.69
C HIS A 1043 83.14 69.23 20.02
N ARG A 1044 82.90 68.00 20.49
CA ARG A 1044 83.56 67.44 21.68
C ARG A 1044 84.83 66.67 21.35
N ASN A 1045 85.15 66.48 20.06
CA ASN A 1045 86.43 65.90 19.69
C ASN A 1045 87.53 66.82 20.17
N LYS A 1046 88.43 66.27 20.97
CA LYS A 1046 89.56 67.02 21.52
C LYS A 1046 90.79 66.70 20.72
N LEU A 1047 91.68 67.68 20.60
CA LEU A 1047 92.98 67.47 19.97
C LEU A 1047 93.78 66.35 20.67
N THR A 1048 93.55 66.14 21.98
CA THR A 1048 94.16 65.06 22.78
C THR A 1048 93.74 63.65 22.35
N GLN A 1049 92.68 63.51 21.55
CA GLN A 1049 92.25 62.21 21.00
C GLN A 1049 93.04 61.83 19.76
N LEU A 1050 93.64 62.80 19.07
CA LEU A 1050 94.53 62.52 17.96
C LEU A 1050 95.88 62.05 18.54
N PRO A 1051 96.44 60.93 18.06
CA PRO A 1051 97.76 60.46 18.48
C PRO A 1051 98.85 61.31 17.79
N LEU A 1052 98.98 62.57 18.21
CA LEU A 1052 99.88 63.56 17.59
C LEU A 1052 101.34 63.13 17.66
N ASP A 1053 101.70 62.32 18.65
CA ASP A 1053 103.02 61.73 18.83
C ASP A 1053 103.37 60.68 17.75
N MET A 1054 102.37 60.03 17.17
CA MET A 1054 102.52 59.05 16.08
C MET A 1054 102.69 59.68 14.69
N TYR A 1055 102.45 60.97 14.54
CA TYR A 1055 102.53 61.67 13.26
C TYR A 1055 103.73 62.62 13.19
N GLU A 1056 104.31 62.79 12.00
CA GLU A 1056 105.29 63.83 11.68
C GLU A 1056 104.62 64.97 10.92
N TYR A 1057 104.87 66.20 11.35
CA TYR A 1057 104.20 67.39 10.81
C TYR A 1057 105.18 68.34 10.15
N ASP A 1058 104.78 68.94 9.03
CA ASP A 1058 105.50 70.08 8.47
C ASP A 1058 105.25 71.33 9.31
N LYS A 1059 106.33 71.90 9.82
CA LYS A 1059 106.31 73.06 10.72
C LYS A 1059 105.75 74.33 10.06
N LYS A 1060 105.79 74.45 8.73
CA LYS A 1060 105.28 75.65 8.02
C LYS A 1060 103.78 75.56 7.70
N THR A 1061 103.25 74.37 7.42
CA THR A 1061 101.86 74.18 6.95
C THR A 1061 100.93 73.55 7.98
N GLY A 1062 101.47 72.89 9.01
CA GLY A 1062 100.69 72.16 10.03
C GLY A 1062 100.07 70.86 9.53
N GLN A 1063 100.35 70.42 8.29
CA GLN A 1063 99.87 69.15 7.74
C GLN A 1063 100.77 67.98 8.17
N VAL A 1064 100.16 66.79 8.29
CA VAL A 1064 100.89 65.53 8.52
C VAL A 1064 101.64 65.18 7.23
N ILE A 1065 102.97 65.06 7.32
CA ILE A 1065 103.84 64.68 6.19
C ILE A 1065 104.30 63.22 6.28
N GLY A 1066 104.23 62.61 7.46
CA GLY A 1066 104.64 61.24 7.70
C GLY A 1066 103.96 60.66 8.92
N ILE A 1067 103.94 59.34 9.03
CA ILE A 1067 103.53 58.63 10.23
C ILE A 1067 104.78 57.95 10.76
N LYS A 1068 105.09 58.13 12.03
CA LYS A 1068 106.18 57.37 12.66
C LYS A 1068 105.78 55.90 12.64
N GLU A 1069 106.68 55.04 12.17
CA GLU A 1069 106.47 53.60 12.35
C GLU A 1069 106.26 53.34 13.85
N GLY A 1070 105.13 52.71 14.19
CA GLY A 1070 104.87 52.25 15.54
C GLY A 1070 106.02 51.34 15.96
N SER A 1071 106.93 51.85 16.77
CA SER A 1071 108.12 51.14 17.20
C SER A 1071 107.76 50.01 18.20
N PRO A 1072 108.64 49.02 18.43
CA PRO A 1072 108.45 47.89 19.35
C PRO A 1072 108.34 48.26 20.84
N GLU A 1073 108.15 49.53 21.22
CA GLU A 1073 107.96 49.97 22.62
C GLU A 1073 106.49 49.97 23.10
N ASN A 1074 105.51 49.59 22.27
CA ASN A 1074 104.10 49.43 22.68
C ASN A 1074 103.89 48.18 23.55
N GLN A 1075 104.20 48.28 24.85
CA GLN A 1075 103.77 47.28 25.85
C GLN A 1075 102.30 47.52 26.22
N HIS A 1076 101.38 46.72 25.66
CA HIS A 1076 100.04 46.58 26.20
C HIS A 1076 100.04 45.42 27.22
N VAL A 1077 99.52 45.67 28.43
CA VAL A 1077 99.26 44.62 29.43
C VAL A 1077 97.90 43.98 29.16
#